data_AF-A0A412XQI0-F1
#
_entry.id   AF-A0A412XQI0-F1
#
_cell.length_a   1.000
_cell.length_b   1.000
_cell.length_c   1.000
_cell.angle_alpha   90.00
_cell.angle_beta   90.00
_cell.angle_gamma   90.00
#
_symmetry.space_group_name_H-M   'P 1'
#
loop_
_entity.id
_entity.type
_entity.pdbx_description
1 polymer ?
#
loop_
_entity_poly.entity_id
_entity_poly.type
_entity_poly.pdbx_seq_one_letter_code
_entity_poly.pdbx_strand_id
1 'polypeptide(L)'
;MKIKFLLWYVFFSLWLMGCKDAESAIDYKQNVSVRLSMDAVTTRGVSALPAVDGYHLRYVLGIYKQNEADGTLTLIQRIPQTTPDFNLDLATDETFTLVAWADFVSSGTDNSTLTSVEDEFYNTQSLQNVSIMKEKWVLNTPARDAFCAKAADVTSSALQVTMTLKRPFALMNVKGSYAGVQSAKVTYPSVYTAYDVTKGDITGTASEQILSAKTLSADANQVLIFDYLFTHPLADGASYQEGSILYDVNLDFFASDNATGEALKSLKVDYVPFTTNYKTNLICPVENTSSVQVTCSIDADFETPEVDGDKPFIVSSYIRGNFYQKGDISTESMLACNDLIYMVVQPYGDGTLYFETPENNATFTGGVTHLESFAGRSGVISFDGTGEMNAGPHLMNNATGAMGAFTFATWMYIDEWTPDAVVFSKTVGENTVSLQLGDTPEKLKFTVGTVVSDLTATGLEIGAWHYVGVSYASKAITLSIDATKTADAISNTGTLPFRASTLLGTNFKGKLDETFFSGIGFGNPAAYKDKELTFKGDWNATKTLAYWKYDDASDKGKDSQTWVEIMKDIRAKLGGKKILFRLGVAGGNWKNMCANSASITDFVRNMKSVMDKYDIDGADIDFEWPASDADFTNVSNALIALKDGTGSRIISPTLHPLYYKISAEAISKMDWISIQCYGPSPDRYPVEQYKIDLQTVISNGGIPNEKIVAGLPFIGATSDKSATQAYSSFVNGNLITSPDQNTVTYNGKEYLFDGQTNIKIKTRYARQQNMRGVMSWDLATDVPFTNSLSLLKVMKEAAAE
;
A
#
# COMPACT_ATOMS: atom_id res chain seq x y z
N MET A 1 16.90 -31.28 66.24
CA MET A 1 15.71 -32.07 66.59
C MET A 1 14.53 -31.09 66.68
N LYS A 2 14.02 -30.57 65.57
CA LYS A 2 13.00 -31.13 64.65
C LYS A 2 11.78 -31.73 65.37
N ILE A 3 10.63 -31.11 65.05
CA ILE A 3 9.24 -31.47 65.38
C ILE A 3 8.79 -31.04 66.78
N LYS A 4 8.24 -29.81 66.87
CA LYS A 4 7.11 -29.38 67.74
C LYS A 4 6.91 -27.85 67.86
N PHE A 5 7.33 -27.06 66.86
CA PHE A 5 7.15 -25.59 66.89
C PHE A 5 6.15 -25.02 65.86
N LEU A 6 5.46 -25.85 65.08
CA LEU A 6 4.59 -25.37 64.00
C LEU A 6 3.09 -25.71 64.16
N LEU A 7 2.67 -26.35 65.26
CA LEU A 7 1.26 -26.71 65.46
C LEU A 7 0.44 -25.67 66.23
N TRP A 8 1.05 -24.60 66.73
CA TRP A 8 0.35 -23.57 67.52
C TRP A 8 -0.02 -22.32 66.71
N TYR A 9 0.53 -22.14 65.51
CA TYR A 9 0.18 -21.03 64.60
C TYR A 9 -1.02 -21.34 63.68
N VAL A 10 -1.37 -22.62 63.50
CA VAL A 10 -2.46 -23.02 62.60
C VAL A 10 -3.83 -22.96 63.30
N PHE A 11 -3.88 -23.01 64.63
CA PHE A 11 -5.15 -23.01 65.37
C PHE A 11 -5.64 -21.61 65.80
N PHE A 12 -4.82 -20.56 65.65
CA PHE A 12 -5.23 -19.17 65.95
C PHE A 12 -5.71 -18.40 64.70
N SER A 13 -5.42 -18.89 63.48
CA SER A 13 -5.96 -18.32 62.23
C SER A 13 -7.33 -18.88 61.84
N LEU A 14 -7.76 -19.98 62.46
CA LEU A 14 -9.05 -20.64 62.20
C LEU A 14 -10.20 -20.14 63.10
N TRP A 15 -9.95 -19.17 63.99
CA TRP A 15 -10.96 -18.55 64.87
C TRP A 15 -11.30 -17.09 64.51
N LEU A 16 -10.75 -16.58 63.39
CA LEU A 16 -11.07 -15.26 62.82
C LEU A 16 -11.85 -15.34 61.49
N MET A 17 -12.25 -16.54 61.05
CA MET A 17 -13.07 -16.76 59.83
C MET A 17 -14.54 -17.10 60.15
N GLY A 18 -14.99 -16.83 61.37
CA GLY A 18 -16.34 -17.16 61.85
C GLY A 18 -17.08 -15.96 62.44
N CYS A 19 -17.10 -14.83 61.74
CA CYS A 19 -18.06 -13.73 61.90
C CYS A 19 -17.80 -12.73 60.75
N LYS A 20 -18.48 -12.91 59.62
CA LYS A 20 -18.95 -11.77 58.86
C LYS A 20 -20.46 -11.84 58.92
N ASP A 21 -21.00 -10.96 59.75
CA ASP A 21 -22.39 -10.59 59.69
C ASP A 21 -22.77 -10.35 58.22
N ALA A 22 -23.99 -10.75 57.87
CA ALA A 22 -24.67 -10.24 56.71
C ALA A 22 -24.87 -8.73 56.90
N GLU A 23 -23.82 -7.94 56.62
CA GLU A 23 -24.03 -6.58 56.14
C GLU A 23 -24.85 -6.74 54.86
N SER A 24 -26.15 -6.51 55.00
CA SER A 24 -26.96 -6.09 53.87
C SER A 24 -26.23 -4.88 53.31
N ALA A 25 -25.57 -5.06 52.16
CA ALA A 25 -25.02 -3.94 51.42
C ALA A 25 -26.16 -2.95 51.28
N ILE A 26 -26.03 -1.78 51.93
CA ILE A 26 -26.95 -0.68 51.71
C ILE A 26 -26.80 -0.38 50.23
N ASP A 27 -27.83 -0.72 49.45
CA ASP A 27 -27.88 -0.52 48.01
C ASP A 27 -28.01 1.00 47.77
N TYR A 28 -26.87 1.69 47.86
CA TYR A 28 -26.78 3.11 47.60
C TYR A 28 -27.07 3.29 46.10
N LYS A 29 -28.29 3.70 45.79
CA LYS A 29 -28.69 4.07 44.44
C LYS A 29 -28.73 5.57 44.31
N GLN A 30 -28.27 6.05 43.17
CA GLN A 30 -28.33 7.45 42.80
C GLN A 30 -29.24 7.61 41.59
N ASN A 31 -30.05 8.67 41.62
CA ASN A 31 -30.90 9.00 40.50
C ASN A 31 -30.08 9.60 39.35
N VAL A 32 -30.19 9.00 38.18
CA VAL A 32 -29.55 9.41 36.94
C VAL A 32 -30.63 9.73 35.92
N SER A 33 -30.65 10.96 35.42
CA SER A 33 -31.58 11.38 34.37
C SER A 33 -30.98 11.08 32.99
N VAL A 34 -31.69 10.32 32.15
CA VAL A 34 -31.26 9.98 30.80
C VAL A 34 -32.21 10.63 29.81
N ARG A 35 -31.67 11.41 28.87
CA ARG A 35 -32.45 12.06 27.81
C ARG A 35 -32.03 11.53 26.45
N LEU A 36 -32.99 10.98 25.71
CA LEU A 36 -32.79 10.67 24.30
C LEU A 36 -33.02 11.94 23.48
N SER A 37 -32.07 12.29 22.63
CA SER A 37 -32.13 13.47 21.77
C SER A 37 -31.94 13.08 20.31
N MET A 38 -32.62 13.78 19.41
CA MET A 38 -32.33 13.69 17.98
C MET A 38 -31.24 14.70 17.63
N ASP A 39 -30.31 14.31 16.76
CA ASP A 39 -29.29 15.21 16.24
C ASP A 39 -29.92 16.24 15.28
N ALA A 40 -29.58 17.52 15.45
CA ALA A 40 -30.14 18.65 14.68
C ALA A 40 -29.81 18.58 13.18
N VAL A 41 -28.83 17.76 12.79
CA VAL A 41 -28.36 17.60 11.41
C VAL A 41 -29.02 16.40 10.69
N THR A 42 -29.88 15.60 11.34
CA THR A 42 -30.16 14.25 10.82
C THR A 42 -31.42 14.04 9.96
N THR A 43 -31.23 13.17 8.95
CA THR A 43 -32.20 12.29 8.27
C THR A 43 -33.45 12.96 7.67
N ARG A 44 -33.40 13.17 6.33
CA ARG A 44 -34.39 13.87 5.49
C ARG A 44 -34.42 15.40 5.63
N GLY A 45 -33.47 16.03 6.31
CA GLY A 45 -33.41 17.50 6.43
C GLY A 45 -34.53 18.10 7.30
N VAL A 46 -35.02 17.35 8.29
CA VAL A 46 -36.10 17.77 9.20
C VAL A 46 -35.59 17.85 10.64
N SER A 47 -35.78 19.01 11.28
CA SER A 47 -35.33 19.28 12.65
C SER A 47 -36.18 18.62 13.75
N ALA A 48 -37.18 17.82 13.37
CA ALA A 48 -38.07 17.08 14.26
C ALA A 48 -38.66 15.87 13.52
N LEU A 49 -38.92 14.77 14.24
CA LEU A 49 -39.61 13.61 13.67
C LEU A 49 -41.03 14.00 13.22
N PRO A 50 -41.46 13.62 12.01
CA PRO A 50 -42.80 13.92 11.54
C PRO A 50 -43.85 13.16 12.38
N ALA A 51 -44.97 13.82 12.67
CA ALA A 51 -46.15 13.10 13.11
C ALA A 51 -46.59 12.17 11.96
N VAL A 52 -46.77 10.88 12.27
CA VAL A 52 -47.22 9.90 11.30
C VAL A 52 -48.64 9.50 11.66
N ASP A 53 -49.59 9.82 10.79
CA ASP A 53 -51.00 9.54 11.04
C ASP A 53 -51.24 8.06 11.34
N GLY A 54 -51.86 7.78 12.49
CA GLY A 54 -52.14 6.42 12.96
C GLY A 54 -50.99 5.73 13.71
N TYR A 55 -49.89 6.44 13.99
CA TYR A 55 -48.73 5.89 14.70
C TYR A 55 -48.22 6.83 15.80
N HIS A 56 -47.59 6.25 16.83
CA HIS A 56 -46.88 6.97 17.88
C HIS A 56 -45.44 6.46 18.01
N LEU A 57 -44.54 7.35 18.40
CA LEU A 57 -43.13 7.02 18.61
C LEU A 57 -42.94 6.35 19.98
N ARG A 58 -42.31 5.18 19.97
CA ARG A 58 -41.94 4.39 21.14
C ARG A 58 -40.43 4.50 21.35
N TYR A 59 -40.01 4.57 22.61
CA TYR A 59 -38.62 4.49 23.04
C TYR A 59 -38.45 3.27 23.93
N VAL A 60 -37.37 2.52 23.75
CA VAL A 60 -37.00 1.35 24.55
C VAL A 60 -35.57 1.55 25.05
N LEU A 61 -35.39 1.68 26.37
CA LEU A 61 -34.09 1.78 27.01
C LEU A 61 -33.74 0.45 27.69
N GLY A 62 -32.65 -0.18 27.26
CA GLY A 62 -32.02 -1.32 27.91
C GLY A 62 -30.82 -0.89 28.77
N ILE A 63 -30.79 -1.36 30.00
CA ILE A 63 -29.72 -1.11 30.97
C ILE A 63 -28.96 -2.41 31.15
N TYR A 64 -27.70 -2.41 30.77
CA TYR A 64 -26.84 -3.58 30.79
C TYR A 64 -25.72 -3.41 31.82
N LYS A 65 -25.47 -4.45 32.60
CA LYS A 65 -24.29 -4.54 33.45
C LYS A 65 -23.20 -5.32 32.72
N GLN A 66 -21.97 -4.82 32.75
CA GLN A 66 -20.81 -5.50 32.18
C GLN A 66 -20.24 -6.49 33.19
N ASN A 67 -19.98 -7.72 32.74
CA ASN A 67 -19.26 -8.71 33.51
C ASN A 67 -17.75 -8.39 33.46
N GLU A 68 -17.13 -8.19 34.61
CA GLU A 68 -15.71 -7.82 34.73
C GLU A 68 -14.74 -8.90 34.20
N ALA A 69 -15.16 -10.17 34.18
CA ALA A 69 -14.28 -11.28 33.81
C ALA A 69 -14.13 -11.48 32.29
N ASP A 70 -15.19 -11.19 31.52
CA ASP A 70 -15.25 -11.49 30.08
C ASP A 70 -15.83 -10.35 29.23
N GLY A 71 -16.23 -9.23 29.85
CA GLY A 71 -16.78 -8.07 29.18
C GLY A 71 -18.22 -8.24 28.67
N THR A 72 -18.89 -9.36 28.97
CA THR A 72 -20.24 -9.64 28.48
C THR A 72 -21.29 -8.73 29.10
N LEU A 73 -22.28 -8.31 28.31
CA LEU A 73 -23.37 -7.44 28.75
C LEU A 73 -24.59 -8.26 29.17
N THR A 74 -25.00 -8.13 30.43
CA THR A 74 -26.23 -8.73 30.96
C THR A 74 -27.31 -7.68 31.12
N LEU A 75 -28.48 -7.90 30.49
CA LEU A 75 -29.63 -7.00 30.63
C LEU A 75 -30.17 -7.05 32.07
N ILE A 76 -30.18 -5.90 32.74
CA ILE A 76 -30.71 -5.74 34.10
C ILE A 76 -32.14 -5.21 34.07
N GLN A 77 -32.41 -4.24 33.19
CA GLN A 77 -33.73 -3.63 33.09
C GLN A 77 -34.00 -3.14 31.67
N ARG A 78 -35.25 -3.29 31.23
CA ARG A 78 -35.76 -2.81 29.94
C ARG A 78 -36.98 -1.92 30.19
N ILE A 79 -36.93 -0.69 29.71
CA ILE A 79 -37.95 0.34 29.98
C ILE A 79 -38.50 0.86 28.64
N PRO A 80 -39.70 0.44 28.23
CA PRO A 80 -40.40 1.02 27.09
C PRO A 80 -41.32 2.18 27.51
N GLN A 81 -41.28 3.30 26.80
CA GLN A 81 -42.14 4.47 27.05
C GLN A 81 -42.36 5.32 25.79
N THR A 82 -43.23 6.33 25.86
CA THR A 82 -43.52 7.29 24.75
C THR A 82 -42.84 8.64 24.94
N THR A 83 -42.12 8.84 26.05
CA THR A 83 -41.32 10.05 26.31
C THR A 83 -39.83 9.76 26.15
N PRO A 84 -39.02 10.73 25.70
CA PRO A 84 -37.58 10.54 25.53
C PRO A 84 -36.77 10.61 26.85
N ASP A 85 -37.40 11.04 27.94
CA ASP A 85 -36.75 11.28 29.24
C ASP A 85 -36.98 10.11 30.20
N PHE A 86 -35.91 9.53 30.73
CA PHE A 86 -35.90 8.41 31.67
C PHE A 86 -35.25 8.83 32.98
N ASN A 87 -35.73 8.29 34.10
CA ASN A 87 -35.09 8.43 35.41
C ASN A 87 -34.71 7.04 35.91
N LEU A 88 -33.41 6.84 36.15
CA LEU A 88 -32.84 5.55 36.54
C LEU A 88 -32.30 5.63 37.95
N ASP A 89 -32.48 4.57 38.74
CA ASP A 89 -31.83 4.42 40.04
C ASP A 89 -30.68 3.41 39.90
N LEU A 90 -29.46 3.93 39.71
CA LEU A 90 -28.26 3.12 39.45
C LEU A 90 -27.43 2.95 40.72
N ALA A 91 -26.87 1.75 40.93
CA ALA A 91 -25.98 1.46 42.05
C ALA A 91 -24.70 2.33 42.02
N THR A 92 -24.24 2.80 43.18
CA THR A 92 -23.16 3.80 43.23
C THR A 92 -21.77 3.29 42.86
N ASP A 93 -21.54 1.99 42.97
CA ASP A 93 -20.25 1.31 42.79
C ASP A 93 -20.18 0.47 41.50
N GLU A 94 -21.18 0.59 40.62
CA GLU A 94 -21.27 -0.19 39.39
C GLU A 94 -21.21 0.69 38.13
N THR A 95 -20.80 0.05 37.04
CA THR A 95 -20.70 0.65 35.70
C THR A 95 -21.70 -0.04 34.77
N PHE A 96 -22.45 0.76 34.01
CA PHE A 96 -23.53 0.31 33.15
C PHE A 96 -23.31 0.72 31.69
N THR A 97 -23.86 -0.06 30.78
CA THR A 97 -24.05 0.32 29.37
C THR A 97 -25.53 0.54 29.13
N LEU A 98 -25.90 1.74 28.67
CA LEU A 98 -27.24 2.11 28.28
C LEU A 98 -27.39 1.96 26.76
N VAL A 99 -28.47 1.32 26.32
CA VAL A 99 -28.74 1.07 24.90
C VAL A 99 -30.19 1.43 24.62
N ALA A 100 -30.41 2.31 23.65
CA ALA A 100 -31.72 2.82 23.30
C ALA A 100 -32.13 2.41 21.89
N TRP A 101 -33.43 2.14 21.72
CA TRP A 101 -34.09 1.95 20.44
C TRP A 101 -35.33 2.83 20.37
N ALA A 102 -35.63 3.42 19.22
CA ALA A 102 -36.84 4.19 18.99
C ALA A 102 -37.45 3.88 17.63
N ASP A 103 -38.76 3.69 17.57
CA ASP A 103 -39.52 3.32 16.38
C ASP A 103 -41.00 3.71 16.49
N PHE A 104 -41.73 3.62 15.38
CA PHE A 104 -43.16 3.89 15.37
C PHE A 104 -43.98 2.62 15.56
N VAL A 105 -45.03 2.74 16.39
CA VAL A 105 -46.01 1.68 16.67
C VAL A 105 -47.43 2.20 16.47
N SER A 106 -48.37 1.31 16.13
CA SER A 106 -49.75 1.68 15.83
C SER A 106 -50.44 2.38 17.02
N SER A 107 -51.20 3.44 16.72
CA SER A 107 -51.98 4.18 17.73
C SER A 107 -53.29 3.49 18.12
N GLY A 108 -53.70 2.45 17.39
CA GLY A 108 -55.02 1.81 17.51
C GLY A 108 -55.10 0.59 18.44
N THR A 109 -53.96 0.06 18.91
CA THR A 109 -53.89 -1.02 19.89
C THR A 109 -53.99 -0.47 21.32
N ASP A 110 -54.57 -1.24 22.24
CA ASP A 110 -54.57 -0.91 23.68
C ASP A 110 -53.12 -0.92 24.20
N ASN A 111 -52.47 0.25 24.09
CA ASN A 111 -51.08 0.46 24.47
C ASN A 111 -50.93 0.74 25.98
N SER A 112 -51.90 0.32 26.81
CA SER A 112 -51.91 0.53 28.26
C SER A 112 -50.69 -0.05 28.98
N THR A 113 -49.99 -1.02 28.35
CA THR A 113 -48.65 -1.46 28.78
C THR A 113 -47.68 -1.48 27.59
N LEU A 114 -46.80 -0.48 27.53
CA LEU A 114 -45.81 -0.32 26.43
C LEU A 114 -44.81 -1.47 26.30
N THR A 115 -44.80 -2.41 27.26
CA THR A 115 -43.98 -3.63 27.27
C THR A 115 -44.41 -4.69 26.25
N SER A 116 -45.63 -4.63 25.73
CA SER A 116 -46.21 -5.64 24.84
C SER A 116 -46.85 -5.06 23.58
N VAL A 117 -46.39 -3.89 23.12
CA VAL A 117 -46.90 -3.29 21.87
C VAL A 117 -46.41 -4.12 20.69
N GLU A 118 -47.35 -4.63 19.89
CA GLU A 118 -47.05 -5.27 18.62
C GLU A 118 -46.44 -4.23 17.68
N ASP A 119 -45.19 -4.43 17.35
CA ASP A 119 -44.47 -3.62 16.38
C ASP A 119 -44.66 -4.22 14.99
N GLU A 120 -45.15 -3.39 14.07
CA GLU A 120 -45.46 -3.81 12.71
C GLU A 120 -44.18 -4.04 11.88
N PHE A 121 -43.07 -3.38 12.21
CA PHE A 121 -41.90 -3.32 11.33
C PHE A 121 -40.66 -3.99 11.90
N TYR A 122 -40.50 -4.02 13.23
CA TYR A 122 -39.32 -4.55 13.90
C TYR A 122 -39.63 -5.51 15.05
N ASN A 123 -38.87 -6.58 15.16
CA ASN A 123 -38.84 -7.38 16.37
C ASN A 123 -37.79 -6.81 17.33
N THR A 124 -38.23 -6.11 18.37
CA THR A 124 -37.38 -5.44 19.36
C THR A 124 -37.36 -6.13 20.73
N GLN A 125 -37.78 -7.40 20.80
CA GLN A 125 -37.80 -8.16 22.07
C GLN A 125 -36.40 -8.23 22.71
N SER A 126 -35.36 -8.32 21.89
CA SER A 126 -33.97 -8.21 22.31
C SER A 126 -33.27 -7.11 21.53
N LEU A 127 -32.70 -6.12 22.24
CA LEU A 127 -31.87 -5.09 21.61
C LEU A 127 -30.50 -5.62 21.15
N GLN A 128 -30.17 -6.88 21.44
CA GLN A 128 -29.03 -7.59 20.86
C GLN A 128 -29.39 -8.31 19.54
N ASN A 129 -30.68 -8.38 19.18
CA ASN A 129 -31.16 -9.14 18.03
C ASN A 129 -32.41 -8.49 17.41
N VAL A 130 -32.31 -7.21 17.07
CA VAL A 130 -33.41 -6.48 16.42
C VAL A 130 -33.50 -6.93 14.96
N SER A 131 -34.65 -7.46 14.54
CA SER A 131 -34.83 -7.95 13.16
C SER A 131 -36.03 -7.33 12.45
N ILE A 132 -35.99 -7.33 11.12
CA ILE A 132 -37.03 -6.75 10.26
C ILE A 132 -38.20 -7.74 10.08
N MET A 133 -39.43 -7.26 10.30
CA MET A 133 -40.67 -8.03 10.10
C MET A 133 -41.10 -8.03 8.62
N LYS A 134 -40.40 -8.80 7.77
CA LYS A 134 -40.53 -8.79 6.29
C LYS A 134 -41.97 -8.93 5.77
N GLU A 135 -42.79 -9.76 6.41
CA GLU A 135 -44.20 -10.02 6.06
C GLU A 135 -45.06 -8.73 6.05
N LYS A 136 -44.64 -7.72 6.81
CA LYS A 136 -45.40 -6.49 7.07
C LYS A 136 -44.92 -5.29 6.23
N TRP A 137 -43.92 -5.51 5.38
CA TRP A 137 -43.29 -4.45 4.58
C TRP A 137 -44.06 -4.05 3.31
N VAL A 138 -45.28 -4.56 3.16
CA VAL A 138 -46.24 -4.18 2.12
C VAL A 138 -46.65 -2.69 2.23
N LEU A 139 -46.48 -2.08 3.41
CA LEU A 139 -46.80 -0.67 3.69
C LEU A 139 -45.56 0.21 3.54
N ASN A 140 -45.46 0.96 2.43
CA ASN A 140 -44.34 1.87 2.17
C ASN A 140 -44.60 3.25 2.80
N THR A 141 -44.48 3.34 4.13
CA THR A 141 -44.83 4.52 4.96
C THR A 141 -43.63 5.06 5.76
N PRO A 142 -43.61 6.36 6.15
CA PRO A 142 -42.68 6.91 7.14
C PRO A 142 -42.70 6.19 8.50
N ALA A 143 -43.77 5.45 8.82
CA ALA A 143 -43.85 4.66 10.07
C ALA A 143 -42.79 3.55 10.19
N ARG A 144 -42.04 3.24 9.12
CA ARG A 144 -40.93 2.28 9.17
C ARG A 144 -39.64 2.84 9.76
N ASP A 145 -39.55 4.15 9.99
CA ASP A 145 -38.31 4.74 10.46
C ASP A 145 -37.99 4.29 11.90
N ALA A 146 -36.72 3.94 12.14
CA ALA A 146 -36.19 3.55 13.44
C ALA A 146 -34.86 4.23 13.75
N PHE A 147 -34.53 4.29 15.04
CA PHE A 147 -33.37 4.99 15.59
C PHE A 147 -32.80 4.23 16.78
N CYS A 148 -31.52 4.44 17.09
CA CYS A 148 -30.84 3.80 18.20
C CYS A 148 -29.71 4.67 18.77
N ALA A 149 -29.30 4.38 20.00
CA ALA A 149 -28.16 5.02 20.65
C ALA A 149 -27.50 4.10 21.68
N LYS A 150 -26.24 4.36 22.01
CA LYS A 150 -25.48 3.63 23.03
C LYS A 150 -24.66 4.61 23.87
N ALA A 151 -24.62 4.39 25.17
CA ALA A 151 -23.70 5.04 26.10
C ALA A 151 -23.04 3.96 26.97
N ALA A 152 -21.72 3.82 26.85
CA ALA A 152 -20.93 2.91 27.67
C ALA A 152 -20.41 3.64 28.93
N ASP A 153 -19.89 2.87 29.88
CA ASP A 153 -19.20 3.37 31.08
C ASP A 153 -20.03 4.36 31.93
N VAL A 154 -21.35 4.20 31.93
CA VAL A 154 -22.26 5.05 32.69
C VAL A 154 -22.23 4.63 34.15
N THR A 155 -21.84 5.56 35.02
CA THR A 155 -21.88 5.38 36.47
C THR A 155 -22.95 6.28 37.08
N SER A 156 -23.34 5.98 38.31
CA SER A 156 -24.20 6.81 39.17
C SER A 156 -23.75 8.28 39.28
N SER A 157 -22.45 8.56 39.11
CA SER A 157 -21.88 9.91 39.15
C SER A 157 -22.29 10.78 37.96
N ALA A 158 -22.71 10.16 36.85
CA ALA A 158 -23.30 10.85 35.71
C ALA A 158 -24.76 11.22 36.03
N LEU A 159 -24.96 12.27 36.83
CA LEU A 159 -26.30 12.77 37.21
C LEU A 159 -27.24 13.02 36.02
N GLN A 160 -26.67 13.29 34.85
CA GLN A 160 -27.39 13.49 33.60
C GLN A 160 -26.62 12.85 32.43
N VAL A 161 -27.32 12.05 31.62
CA VAL A 161 -26.79 11.42 30.40
C VAL A 161 -27.66 11.84 29.23
N THR A 162 -27.06 12.36 28.16
CA THR A 162 -27.77 12.62 26.90
C THR A 162 -27.29 11.63 25.85
N MET A 163 -28.21 10.90 25.23
CA MET A 163 -27.91 9.93 24.17
C MET A 163 -28.50 10.44 22.86
N THR A 164 -27.64 10.64 21.87
CA THR A 164 -28.06 11.09 20.53
C THR A 164 -28.49 9.89 19.70
N LEU A 165 -29.77 9.85 19.32
CA LEU A 165 -30.38 8.83 18.49
C LEU A 165 -29.91 8.97 17.04
N LYS A 166 -29.55 7.83 16.43
CA LYS A 166 -29.09 7.70 15.04
C LYS A 166 -29.86 6.61 14.32
N ARG A 167 -30.10 6.75 13.02
CA ARG A 167 -30.75 5.70 12.22
C ARG A 167 -29.81 4.48 12.11
N PRO A 168 -30.26 3.26 12.46
CA PRO A 168 -29.43 2.06 12.38
C PRO A 168 -29.35 1.52 10.95
N PHE A 169 -30.41 1.66 10.14
CA PHE A 169 -30.53 1.02 8.82
C PHE A 169 -30.36 2.01 7.65
N ALA A 170 -29.87 1.51 6.52
CA ALA A 170 -29.82 2.25 5.26
C ALA A 170 -31.07 2.00 4.41
N LEU A 171 -31.39 2.97 3.54
CA LEU A 171 -32.53 2.97 2.65
C LEU A 171 -32.09 2.66 1.22
N MET A 172 -32.73 1.68 0.57
CA MET A 172 -32.60 1.46 -0.86
C MET A 172 -33.86 1.93 -1.58
N ASN A 173 -33.68 2.69 -2.65
CA ASN A 173 -34.74 3.23 -3.46
C ASN A 173 -34.62 2.75 -4.91
N VAL A 174 -35.56 1.92 -5.36
CA VAL A 174 -35.64 1.47 -6.75
C VAL A 174 -36.52 2.41 -7.54
N LYS A 175 -35.90 3.15 -8.47
CA LYS A 175 -36.57 4.11 -9.36
C LYS A 175 -36.70 3.53 -10.75
N GLY A 176 -37.91 3.51 -11.29
CA GLY A 176 -38.20 3.02 -12.63
C GLY A 176 -39.63 3.40 -13.03
N SER A 177 -39.88 3.49 -14.34
CA SER A 177 -41.21 3.77 -14.88
C SER A 177 -41.57 2.67 -15.86
N TYR A 178 -42.36 1.69 -15.41
CA TYR A 178 -42.72 0.50 -16.16
C TYR A 178 -44.24 0.34 -16.25
N ALA A 179 -44.77 0.28 -17.47
CA ALA A 179 -46.20 0.08 -17.69
C ALA A 179 -46.65 -1.29 -17.15
N GLY A 180 -47.74 -1.30 -16.38
CA GLY A 180 -48.35 -2.53 -15.85
C GLY A 180 -47.65 -3.14 -14.63
N VAL A 181 -46.54 -2.56 -14.15
CA VAL A 181 -45.90 -3.00 -12.90
C VAL A 181 -46.75 -2.54 -11.71
N GLN A 182 -47.10 -3.46 -10.81
CA GLN A 182 -47.87 -3.21 -9.59
C GLN A 182 -47.05 -3.49 -8.32
N SER A 183 -46.01 -4.33 -8.40
CA SER A 183 -45.11 -4.64 -7.29
C SER A 183 -43.69 -4.98 -7.77
N ALA A 184 -42.74 -4.96 -6.86
CA ALA A 184 -41.36 -5.37 -7.11
C ALA A 184 -40.81 -6.24 -5.97
N LYS A 185 -39.85 -7.09 -6.32
CA LYS A 185 -39.08 -7.93 -5.41
C LYS A 185 -37.59 -7.63 -5.59
N VAL A 186 -36.89 -7.56 -4.47
CA VAL A 186 -35.44 -7.46 -4.42
C VAL A 186 -34.91 -8.69 -3.71
N THR A 187 -33.96 -9.35 -4.37
CA THR A 187 -33.31 -10.54 -3.86
C THR A 187 -31.82 -10.29 -3.83
N TYR A 188 -31.17 -10.61 -2.72
CA TYR A 188 -29.72 -10.53 -2.62
C TYR A 188 -29.20 -11.62 -1.68
N PRO A 189 -28.00 -12.17 -1.97
CA PRO A 189 -27.28 -12.99 -1.01
C PRO A 189 -27.00 -12.14 0.23
N SER A 190 -27.42 -12.62 1.40
CA SER A 190 -27.07 -11.97 2.67
C SER A 190 -26.13 -12.84 3.45
N VAL A 191 -25.44 -12.21 4.39
CA VAL A 191 -24.70 -12.85 5.46
C VAL A 191 -25.32 -12.53 6.82
N TYR A 192 -26.31 -11.64 6.92
CA TYR A 192 -26.85 -11.11 8.19
C TYR A 192 -28.39 -10.99 8.22
N THR A 193 -29.00 -11.14 9.40
CA THR A 193 -30.48 -11.18 9.58
C THR A 193 -31.02 -10.32 10.73
N ALA A 194 -30.15 -9.72 11.54
CA ALA A 194 -30.54 -8.89 12.67
C ALA A 194 -29.50 -7.80 12.97
N TYR A 195 -29.83 -6.88 13.87
CA TYR A 195 -29.00 -5.79 14.36
C TYR A 195 -28.84 -5.89 15.89
N ASP A 196 -27.59 -5.88 16.34
CA ASP A 196 -27.19 -5.85 17.75
C ASP A 196 -26.86 -4.41 18.13
N VAL A 197 -27.83 -3.74 18.75
CA VAL A 197 -27.72 -2.34 19.19
C VAL A 197 -26.62 -2.18 20.25
N THR A 198 -26.32 -3.24 21.01
CA THR A 198 -25.27 -3.20 22.04
C THR A 198 -23.86 -3.14 21.44
N LYS A 199 -23.69 -3.69 20.23
CA LYS A 199 -22.47 -3.59 19.43
C LYS A 199 -22.51 -2.42 18.45
N GLY A 200 -23.70 -1.97 18.10
CA GLY A 200 -23.91 -1.07 16.97
C GLY A 200 -23.64 -1.77 15.65
N ASP A 201 -23.91 -3.08 15.56
CA ASP A 201 -23.45 -3.94 14.47
C ASP A 201 -24.54 -4.94 14.02
N ILE A 202 -24.42 -5.52 12.83
CA ILE A 202 -25.33 -6.55 12.31
C ILE A 202 -24.92 -7.96 12.78
N THR A 203 -25.90 -8.84 12.92
CA THR A 203 -25.74 -10.21 13.41
C THR A 203 -26.67 -11.19 12.66
N GLY A 204 -26.53 -12.48 12.95
CA GLY A 204 -27.28 -13.56 12.31
C GLY A 204 -26.71 -13.96 10.94
N THR A 205 -27.22 -15.02 10.33
CA THR A 205 -26.84 -15.49 8.97
C THR A 205 -28.03 -16.15 8.26
N ALA A 206 -28.14 -15.95 6.94
CA ALA A 206 -29.10 -16.64 6.06
C ALA A 206 -28.58 -16.64 4.63
N SER A 207 -28.85 -17.70 3.86
CA SER A 207 -28.33 -17.84 2.49
C SER A 207 -28.82 -16.79 1.49
N GLU A 208 -29.99 -16.20 1.74
CA GLU A 208 -30.64 -15.24 0.84
C GLU A 208 -31.58 -14.33 1.65
N GLN A 209 -31.77 -13.09 1.18
CA GLN A 209 -32.84 -12.20 1.64
C GLN A 209 -33.73 -11.82 0.47
N ILE A 210 -35.02 -11.82 0.75
CA ILE A 210 -36.08 -11.45 -0.19
C ILE A 210 -36.92 -10.37 0.48
N LEU A 211 -37.11 -9.26 -0.23
CA LEU A 211 -38.03 -8.19 0.16
C LEU A 211 -38.93 -7.88 -1.03
N SER A 212 -40.22 -7.71 -0.79
CA SER A 212 -41.21 -7.35 -1.82
C SER A 212 -42.18 -6.31 -1.30
N ALA A 213 -42.60 -5.39 -2.16
CA ALA A 213 -43.67 -4.45 -1.85
C ALA A 213 -44.41 -3.96 -3.10
N LYS A 214 -45.56 -3.33 -2.87
CA LYS A 214 -46.33 -2.63 -3.91
C LYS A 214 -45.60 -1.39 -4.39
N THR A 215 -45.84 -1.04 -5.65
CA THR A 215 -45.41 0.23 -6.26
C THR A 215 -45.96 1.44 -5.50
N LEU A 216 -45.20 2.53 -5.47
CA LEU A 216 -45.65 3.78 -4.88
C LEU A 216 -46.56 4.54 -5.84
N SER A 217 -47.73 4.97 -5.36
CA SER A 217 -48.70 5.72 -6.17
C SER A 217 -48.40 7.22 -6.25
N ALA A 218 -47.57 7.76 -5.35
CA ALA A 218 -47.33 9.20 -5.21
C ALA A 218 -46.15 9.73 -6.06
N ASP A 219 -45.19 8.88 -6.41
CA ASP A 219 -44.08 9.21 -7.32
C ASP A 219 -44.07 8.18 -8.45
N ALA A 220 -44.50 8.60 -9.64
CA ALA A 220 -44.63 7.73 -10.81
C ALA A 220 -43.30 7.11 -11.28
N ASN A 221 -42.16 7.60 -10.78
CA ASN A 221 -40.83 7.09 -11.09
C ASN A 221 -40.23 6.25 -9.96
N GLN A 222 -40.97 6.00 -8.88
CA GLN A 222 -40.50 5.28 -7.71
C GLN A 222 -41.25 3.96 -7.52
N VAL A 223 -40.53 2.85 -7.57
CA VAL A 223 -41.13 1.51 -7.59
C VAL A 223 -41.07 0.82 -6.24
N LEU A 224 -39.96 0.97 -5.51
CA LEU A 224 -39.78 0.32 -4.21
C LEU A 224 -38.87 1.16 -3.31
N ILE A 225 -39.26 1.31 -2.03
CA ILE A 225 -38.38 1.82 -0.98
C ILE A 225 -38.37 0.82 0.16
N PHE A 226 -37.19 0.41 0.59
CA PHE A 226 -37.04 -0.55 1.68
C PHE A 226 -35.78 -0.24 2.50
N ASP A 227 -35.86 -0.40 3.83
CA ASP A 227 -34.66 -0.45 4.65
C ASP A 227 -34.00 -1.82 4.55
N TYR A 228 -32.69 -1.86 4.68
CA TYR A 228 -31.97 -3.12 4.76
C TYR A 228 -30.97 -3.06 5.90
N LEU A 229 -30.57 -4.25 6.34
CA LEU A 229 -29.57 -4.42 7.38
C LEU A 229 -28.24 -3.84 6.87
N PHE A 230 -27.97 -2.63 7.33
CA PHE A 230 -26.73 -1.87 7.20
C PHE A 230 -26.40 -1.37 8.61
N THR A 231 -25.14 -1.05 8.90
CA THR A 231 -24.72 -0.48 10.18
C THR A 231 -24.13 0.90 9.94
N HIS A 232 -24.70 1.92 10.58
CA HIS A 232 -23.87 3.03 11.06
C HIS A 232 -23.43 2.62 12.48
N PRO A 233 -22.13 2.51 12.79
CA PRO A 233 -21.71 2.08 14.10
C PRO A 233 -22.07 3.14 15.15
N LEU A 234 -22.58 2.67 16.29
CA LEU A 234 -22.77 3.48 17.49
C LEU A 234 -21.48 3.63 18.32
N ALA A 235 -20.47 2.79 18.08
CA ALA A 235 -19.31 2.63 18.96
C ALA A 235 -17.94 2.95 18.31
N ASP A 236 -17.80 2.94 16.98
CA ASP A 236 -16.55 3.27 16.28
C ASP A 236 -16.79 3.54 14.79
N GLY A 237 -16.75 4.80 14.36
CA GLY A 237 -16.92 5.19 12.95
C GLY A 237 -15.79 4.77 12.01
N ALA A 238 -14.62 4.36 12.55
CA ALA A 238 -13.48 3.91 11.75
C ALA A 238 -13.56 2.43 11.34
N SER A 239 -14.40 1.65 12.02
CA SER A 239 -14.61 0.22 11.73
C SER A 239 -15.58 -0.04 10.57
N TYR A 240 -16.33 0.96 10.13
CA TYR A 240 -17.23 0.91 8.97
C TYR A 240 -17.10 2.20 8.16
N GLN A 241 -16.26 2.18 7.13
CA GLN A 241 -16.20 3.23 6.10
C GLN A 241 -16.89 2.77 4.80
N GLU A 242 -17.22 3.73 3.95
CA GLU A 242 -17.64 3.57 2.55
C GLU A 242 -17.24 2.23 1.91
N GLY A 243 -18.20 1.46 1.39
CA GLY A 243 -17.91 0.21 0.68
C GLY A 243 -18.44 -1.07 1.31
N SER A 244 -19.38 -1.01 2.26
CA SER A 244 -20.34 -2.12 2.34
C SER A 244 -21.05 -2.18 0.97
N ILE A 245 -21.24 -3.37 0.41
CA ILE A 245 -21.77 -3.51 -0.95
C ILE A 245 -22.70 -4.73 -0.94
N LEU A 246 -23.94 -4.58 -1.43
CA LEU A 246 -24.78 -5.72 -1.73
C LEU A 246 -24.38 -6.19 -3.12
N TYR A 247 -24.02 -7.47 -3.22
CA TYR A 247 -23.66 -8.12 -4.48
C TYR A 247 -24.83 -8.91 -5.03
N ASP A 248 -24.79 -9.17 -6.34
CA ASP A 248 -25.74 -10.06 -7.01
C ASP A 248 -27.21 -9.71 -6.68
N VAL A 249 -27.52 -8.42 -6.63
CA VAL A 249 -28.86 -7.93 -6.34
C VAL A 249 -29.73 -8.15 -7.57
N ASN A 250 -30.78 -8.95 -7.43
CA ASN A 250 -31.78 -9.17 -8.45
C ASN A 250 -33.01 -8.32 -8.16
N LEU A 251 -33.45 -7.54 -9.15
CA LEU A 251 -34.68 -6.74 -9.11
C LEU A 251 -35.70 -7.38 -10.05
N ASP A 252 -36.80 -7.89 -9.52
CA ASP A 252 -37.89 -8.48 -10.30
C ASP A 252 -39.15 -7.61 -10.18
N PHE A 253 -39.78 -7.30 -11.31
CA PHE A 253 -40.97 -6.43 -11.38
C PHE A 253 -42.19 -7.22 -11.86
N PHE A 254 -43.35 -7.06 -11.22
CA PHE A 254 -44.52 -7.93 -11.44
C PHE A 254 -45.78 -7.14 -11.80
N ALA A 255 -46.64 -7.78 -12.60
CA ALA A 255 -47.98 -7.29 -12.89
C ALA A 255 -48.97 -7.48 -11.73
N SER A 256 -48.67 -8.40 -10.81
CA SER A 256 -49.45 -8.68 -9.62
C SER A 256 -49.14 -7.69 -8.51
N ASP A 257 -50.06 -7.50 -7.57
CA ASP A 257 -49.90 -6.57 -6.45
C ASP A 257 -49.16 -7.21 -5.25
N ASN A 258 -48.79 -8.49 -5.34
CA ASN A 258 -48.16 -9.27 -4.28
C ASN A 258 -46.83 -9.92 -4.70
N ALA A 259 -46.22 -9.47 -5.80
CA ALA A 259 -44.96 -9.97 -6.36
C ALA A 259 -44.95 -11.49 -6.64
N THR A 260 -46.06 -12.02 -7.17
CA THR A 260 -46.20 -13.42 -7.58
C THR A 260 -46.37 -13.58 -9.09
N GLY A 261 -46.00 -14.74 -9.63
CA GLY A 261 -46.09 -15.06 -11.06
C GLY A 261 -44.79 -14.84 -11.82
N GLU A 262 -44.87 -14.74 -13.15
CA GLU A 262 -43.72 -14.44 -14.01
C GLU A 262 -43.37 -12.95 -13.93
N ALA A 263 -42.09 -12.63 -13.76
CA ALA A 263 -41.63 -11.24 -13.72
C ALA A 263 -41.79 -10.59 -15.10
N LEU A 264 -42.39 -9.40 -15.14
CA LEU A 264 -42.46 -8.57 -16.35
C LEU A 264 -41.07 -8.10 -16.79
N LYS A 265 -40.18 -7.90 -15.82
CA LYS A 265 -38.80 -7.46 -16.03
C LYS A 265 -37.94 -7.94 -14.87
N SER A 266 -36.72 -8.37 -15.19
CA SER A 266 -35.68 -8.73 -14.21
C SER A 266 -34.40 -8.00 -14.55
N LEU A 267 -33.78 -7.38 -13.55
CA LEU A 267 -32.50 -6.69 -13.68
C LEU A 267 -31.52 -7.28 -12.67
N LYS A 268 -30.32 -7.62 -13.14
CA LYS A 268 -29.21 -7.99 -12.29
C LYS A 268 -28.35 -6.75 -12.04
N VAL A 269 -28.09 -6.48 -10.77
CA VAL A 269 -27.18 -5.42 -10.33
C VAL A 269 -26.02 -6.11 -9.65
N ASP A 270 -24.85 -6.07 -10.30
CA ASP A 270 -23.65 -6.75 -9.82
C ASP A 270 -23.26 -6.28 -8.41
N TYR A 271 -23.43 -4.98 -8.18
CA TYR A 271 -23.21 -4.39 -6.87
C TYR A 271 -24.00 -3.10 -6.64
N VAL A 272 -24.42 -2.86 -5.40
CA VAL A 272 -25.00 -1.60 -4.96
C VAL A 272 -24.03 -0.95 -3.97
N PRO A 273 -23.40 0.20 -4.30
CA PRO A 273 -22.44 0.85 -3.42
C PRO A 273 -23.13 1.46 -2.20
N PHE A 274 -22.50 1.31 -1.03
CA PHE A 274 -22.90 2.00 0.20
C PHE A 274 -21.85 3.02 0.57
N THR A 275 -22.31 4.25 0.79
CA THR A 275 -21.53 5.28 1.43
C THR A 275 -22.19 5.63 2.77
N THR A 276 -21.53 6.47 3.54
CA THR A 276 -22.04 7.04 4.80
C THR A 276 -23.37 7.81 4.64
N ASN A 277 -23.90 7.93 3.42
CA ASN A 277 -25.21 8.48 3.13
C ASN A 277 -26.29 7.39 3.19
N TYR A 278 -27.25 7.56 4.11
CA TYR A 278 -28.32 6.63 4.46
C TYR A 278 -29.31 6.23 3.32
N LYS A 279 -29.10 6.66 2.06
CA LYS A 279 -30.03 6.43 0.95
C LYS A 279 -29.33 6.22 -0.40
N THR A 280 -29.48 5.02 -0.95
CA THR A 280 -29.00 4.68 -2.30
C THR A 280 -30.18 4.60 -3.29
N ASN A 281 -30.08 5.29 -4.43
CA ASN A 281 -31.06 5.18 -5.51
C ASN A 281 -30.54 4.26 -6.62
N LEU A 282 -31.31 3.22 -6.93
CA LEU A 282 -31.13 2.37 -8.10
C LEU A 282 -32.02 2.91 -9.22
N ILE A 283 -31.41 3.55 -10.22
CA ILE A 283 -32.11 4.12 -11.37
C ILE A 283 -32.17 3.05 -12.46
N CYS A 284 -33.35 2.45 -12.59
CA CYS A 284 -33.61 1.35 -13.48
C CYS A 284 -34.05 1.84 -14.87
N PRO A 285 -33.38 1.42 -15.95
CA PRO A 285 -33.62 1.89 -17.31
C PRO A 285 -34.94 1.36 -17.90
N VAL A 286 -35.54 2.15 -18.80
CA VAL A 286 -36.82 1.85 -19.44
C VAL A 286 -36.69 0.73 -20.49
N GLU A 287 -35.60 0.70 -21.24
CA GLU A 287 -35.39 -0.25 -22.35
C GLU A 287 -35.09 -1.69 -21.88
N ASN A 288 -35.50 -2.67 -22.69
CA ASN A 288 -35.17 -4.09 -22.51
C ASN A 288 -33.94 -4.42 -23.36
N THR A 289 -32.74 -4.35 -22.78
CA THR A 289 -31.51 -4.84 -23.42
C THR A 289 -30.89 -5.93 -22.54
N SER A 290 -30.08 -6.81 -23.14
CA SER A 290 -29.44 -7.94 -22.44
C SER A 290 -28.30 -7.53 -21.49
N SER A 291 -27.97 -6.24 -21.41
CA SER A 291 -26.99 -5.67 -20.48
C SER A 291 -27.35 -4.22 -20.16
N VAL A 292 -28.38 -4.01 -19.35
CA VAL A 292 -28.75 -2.66 -18.90
C VAL A 292 -28.09 -2.35 -17.56
N GLN A 293 -27.23 -1.34 -17.52
CA GLN A 293 -26.66 -0.85 -16.27
C GLN A 293 -27.72 -0.07 -15.47
N VAL A 294 -27.99 -0.53 -14.25
CA VAL A 294 -28.73 0.26 -13.25
C VAL A 294 -27.75 1.30 -12.69
N THR A 295 -28.05 2.58 -12.88
CA THR A 295 -27.20 3.65 -12.33
C THR A 295 -27.48 3.80 -10.85
N CYS A 296 -26.43 3.73 -10.03
CA CYS A 296 -26.51 4.02 -8.61
C CYS A 296 -26.25 5.52 -8.39
N SER A 297 -27.16 6.22 -7.72
CA SER A 297 -26.95 7.61 -7.31
C SER A 297 -27.22 7.80 -5.83
N ILE A 298 -26.40 8.65 -5.21
CA ILE A 298 -26.53 9.03 -3.80
C ILE A 298 -27.17 10.43 -3.74
N ASP A 299 -28.05 10.63 -2.76
CA ASP A 299 -28.72 11.92 -2.55
C ASP A 299 -27.75 12.90 -1.88
N ALA A 300 -27.52 14.08 -2.49
CA ALA A 300 -26.54 15.05 -2.00
C ALA A 300 -27.01 15.80 -0.73
N ASP A 301 -28.32 15.85 -0.49
CA ASP A 301 -28.94 16.57 0.64
C ASP A 301 -28.91 15.76 1.96
N PHE A 302 -28.22 14.61 1.98
CA PHE A 302 -28.00 13.79 3.17
C PHE A 302 -26.53 13.91 3.56
N GLU A 303 -26.22 14.88 4.42
CA GLU A 303 -24.87 14.99 5.00
C GLU A 303 -24.62 13.90 6.05
N THR A 304 -23.39 13.42 6.03
CA THR A 304 -22.76 12.52 6.98
C THR A 304 -22.50 13.22 8.33
N PRO A 305 -22.70 12.56 9.49
CA PRO A 305 -22.02 12.96 10.72
C PRO A 305 -20.51 12.75 10.55
N GLU A 306 -19.69 13.75 10.90
CA GLU A 306 -18.23 13.68 10.87
C GLU A 306 -17.72 12.45 11.66
N VAL A 307 -16.78 11.71 11.06
CA VAL A 307 -15.94 10.75 11.77
C VAL A 307 -14.53 11.34 11.83
N ASP A 308 -14.00 11.47 13.05
CA ASP A 308 -12.63 11.91 13.30
C ASP A 308 -11.59 11.07 12.51
N GLY A 309 -10.90 11.70 11.56
CA GLY A 309 -9.53 11.35 11.16
C GLY A 309 -9.31 10.45 9.94
N ASP A 310 -9.67 10.90 8.73
CA ASP A 310 -9.35 10.19 7.48
C ASP A 310 -7.84 10.05 7.24
N LYS A 311 -7.36 8.79 7.22
CA LYS A 311 -6.10 8.46 6.56
C LYS A 311 -6.39 8.01 5.12
N PRO A 312 -5.88 8.68 4.07
CA PRO A 312 -6.24 8.37 2.69
C PRO A 312 -5.81 6.95 2.28
N PHE A 313 -6.62 6.29 1.44
CA PHE A 313 -6.34 4.98 0.85
C PHE A 313 -5.09 5.05 -0.04
N ILE A 314 -4.12 4.15 0.19
CA ILE A 314 -2.83 4.18 -0.50
C ILE A 314 -2.99 3.63 -1.93
N VAL A 315 -2.48 4.38 -2.91
CA VAL A 315 -2.25 3.96 -4.30
C VAL A 315 -0.75 4.08 -4.52
N SER A 316 -0.06 2.96 -4.36
CA SER A 316 1.40 2.86 -4.40
C SER A 316 1.90 2.21 -5.68
N SER A 317 3.11 2.53 -6.11
CA SER A 317 3.80 1.77 -7.15
C SER A 317 5.31 1.93 -7.08
N TYR A 318 6.02 0.94 -7.61
CA TYR A 318 7.47 0.98 -7.76
C TYR A 318 7.92 1.84 -8.95
N ILE A 319 9.06 2.52 -8.74
CA ILE A 319 9.87 3.18 -9.76
C ILE A 319 11.20 2.44 -9.82
N ARG A 320 11.58 1.93 -11.00
CA ARG A 320 12.91 1.38 -11.25
C ARG A 320 13.73 2.38 -12.06
N GLY A 321 14.86 2.82 -11.52
CA GLY A 321 15.62 3.97 -12.03
C GLY A 321 16.01 3.87 -13.51
N ASN A 322 16.48 2.70 -13.95
CA ASN A 322 16.83 2.47 -15.36
C ASN A 322 15.63 2.62 -16.30
N PHE A 323 14.46 2.11 -15.91
CA PHE A 323 13.25 2.19 -16.72
C PHE A 323 12.71 3.62 -16.77
N TYR A 324 12.80 4.33 -15.64
CA TYR A 324 12.51 5.76 -15.58
C TYR A 324 13.40 6.55 -16.55
N GLN A 325 14.72 6.34 -16.52
CA GLN A 325 15.65 7.03 -17.42
C GLN A 325 15.42 6.64 -18.88
N LYS A 326 15.15 5.37 -19.18
CA LYS A 326 14.76 4.91 -20.51
C LYS A 326 13.48 5.60 -21.04
N GLY A 327 12.63 6.11 -20.17
CA GLY A 327 11.39 6.81 -20.52
C GLY A 327 10.14 5.93 -20.46
N ASP A 328 10.23 4.77 -19.81
CA ASP A 328 9.11 3.83 -19.68
C ASP A 328 8.12 4.24 -18.57
N ILE A 329 8.47 5.22 -17.73
CA ILE A 329 7.61 5.73 -16.64
C ILE A 329 7.22 7.19 -16.93
N SER A 330 5.92 7.43 -17.11
CA SER A 330 5.37 8.77 -17.38
C SER A 330 5.19 9.61 -16.11
N THR A 331 5.26 10.94 -16.24
CA THR A 331 4.97 11.87 -15.14
C THR A 331 3.53 11.72 -14.66
N GLU A 332 2.58 11.52 -15.57
CA GLU A 332 1.17 11.35 -15.27
C GLU A 332 0.92 10.10 -14.44
N SER A 333 1.62 8.99 -14.73
CA SER A 333 1.57 7.78 -13.91
C SER A 333 2.08 8.02 -12.50
N MET A 334 3.22 8.71 -12.33
CA MET A 334 3.73 9.04 -10.99
C MET A 334 2.79 9.95 -10.21
N LEU A 335 2.16 10.93 -10.88
CA LEU A 335 1.21 11.88 -10.28
C LEU A 335 -0.14 11.25 -9.89
N ALA A 336 -0.46 10.05 -10.41
CA ALA A 336 -1.67 9.32 -10.05
C ALA A 336 -1.54 8.56 -8.72
N CYS A 337 -0.30 8.26 -8.31
CA CYS A 337 0.02 7.62 -7.03
C CYS A 337 0.04 8.65 -5.89
N ASN A 338 -0.18 8.18 -4.65
CA ASN A 338 0.08 8.95 -3.43
C ASN A 338 1.24 8.38 -2.59
N ASP A 339 1.79 7.23 -3.00
CA ASP A 339 3.03 6.65 -2.51
C ASP A 339 3.87 6.15 -3.69
N LEU A 340 5.16 6.46 -3.72
CA LEU A 340 6.10 6.04 -4.74
C LEU A 340 7.30 5.38 -4.07
N ILE A 341 7.67 4.20 -4.56
CA ILE A 341 8.79 3.41 -4.02
C ILE A 341 9.91 3.38 -5.04
N TYR A 342 11.00 4.10 -4.78
CA TYR A 342 12.16 4.11 -5.66
C TYR A 342 13.09 2.94 -5.36
N MET A 343 13.03 1.88 -6.18
CA MET A 343 13.85 0.68 -6.05
C MET A 343 15.30 0.99 -6.39
N VAL A 344 16.15 1.16 -5.36
CA VAL A 344 17.51 1.63 -5.57
C VAL A 344 18.54 1.16 -4.54
N VAL A 345 18.10 0.71 -3.36
CA VAL A 345 18.99 0.35 -2.25
C VAL A 345 19.12 -1.16 -2.12
N GLN A 346 20.34 -1.63 -1.88
CA GLN A 346 20.59 -3.00 -1.46
C GLN A 346 21.56 -3.00 -0.26
N PRO A 347 21.31 -3.75 0.82
CA PRO A 347 22.23 -3.81 1.94
C PRO A 347 23.41 -4.74 1.66
N TYR A 348 24.60 -4.32 2.08
CA TYR A 348 25.72 -5.23 2.30
C TYR A 348 25.54 -6.00 3.62
N GLY A 349 26.28 -7.10 3.78
CA GLY A 349 26.18 -7.95 4.98
C GLY A 349 26.68 -7.30 6.27
N ASP A 350 27.44 -6.21 6.16
CA ASP A 350 27.91 -5.39 7.29
C ASP A 350 26.98 -4.21 7.63
N GLY A 351 25.83 -4.09 6.94
CA GLY A 351 24.89 -2.99 7.16
C GLY A 351 25.20 -1.70 6.39
N THR A 352 26.29 -1.64 5.63
CA THR A 352 26.49 -0.52 4.70
C THR A 352 25.57 -0.66 3.47
N LEU A 353 25.34 0.44 2.76
CA LEU A 353 24.37 0.48 1.65
C LEU A 353 25.07 0.48 0.29
N TYR A 354 24.51 -0.28 -0.64
CA TYR A 354 24.79 -0.22 -2.07
C TYR A 354 23.64 0.47 -2.80
N PHE A 355 23.97 1.27 -3.80
CA PHE A 355 23.02 1.89 -4.72
C PHE A 355 23.36 1.47 -6.14
N GLU A 356 22.35 1.12 -6.95
CA GLU A 356 22.58 0.70 -8.35
C GLU A 356 23.27 1.81 -9.18
N THR A 357 22.93 3.06 -8.89
CA THR A 357 23.57 4.26 -9.44
C THR A 357 24.15 5.07 -8.28
N PRO A 358 25.38 4.75 -7.82
CA PRO A 358 25.95 5.33 -6.60
C PRO A 358 26.28 6.81 -6.74
N GLU A 359 26.58 7.47 -5.61
CA GLU A 359 27.14 8.81 -5.61
C GLU A 359 28.68 8.73 -5.61
N ASN A 360 29.31 9.26 -6.66
CA ASN A 360 30.77 9.27 -6.79
C ASN A 360 31.31 10.67 -7.06
N ASN A 361 30.71 11.69 -6.43
CA ASN A 361 31.26 13.05 -6.47
C ASN A 361 32.73 13.01 -6.05
N ALA A 362 33.59 13.38 -6.98
CA ALA A 362 35.02 13.17 -6.86
C ALA A 362 35.68 14.28 -6.05
N THR A 363 36.72 13.89 -5.32
CA THR A 363 37.59 14.83 -4.61
C THR A 363 38.97 14.82 -5.24
N PHE A 364 39.72 15.91 -5.08
CA PHE A 364 41.01 16.09 -5.73
C PHE A 364 42.08 16.50 -4.73
N THR A 365 43.29 15.98 -4.89
CA THR A 365 44.47 16.31 -4.08
C THR A 365 45.67 16.60 -4.99
N GLY A 366 46.68 17.31 -4.48
CA GLY A 366 47.89 17.63 -5.23
C GLY A 366 47.63 18.54 -6.44
N GLY A 367 48.46 18.39 -7.48
CA GLY A 367 48.42 19.23 -8.69
C GLY A 367 47.30 18.87 -9.67
N VAL A 368 46.04 19.09 -9.27
CA VAL A 368 44.86 18.97 -10.12
C VAL A 368 44.14 20.31 -10.29
N THR A 369 44.07 20.80 -11.53
CA THR A 369 43.45 22.08 -11.88
C THR A 369 42.30 21.89 -12.87
N HIS A 370 41.18 22.57 -12.63
CA HIS A 370 40.10 22.66 -13.62
C HIS A 370 40.44 23.76 -14.63
N LEU A 371 40.24 23.49 -15.91
CA LEU A 371 40.41 24.45 -16.99
C LEU A 371 39.06 24.65 -17.68
N GLU A 372 38.65 25.92 -17.87
CA GLU A 372 37.40 26.25 -18.57
C GLU A 372 37.36 25.70 -20.00
N SER A 373 38.51 25.66 -20.68
CA SER A 373 38.65 24.97 -21.95
C SER A 373 40.11 24.59 -22.22
N PHE A 374 40.31 23.56 -23.04
CA PHE A 374 41.64 23.18 -23.52
C PHE A 374 41.54 22.48 -24.88
N ALA A 375 42.31 22.98 -25.86
CA ALA A 375 42.43 22.39 -27.20
C ALA A 375 41.09 21.97 -27.84
N GLY A 376 40.08 22.85 -27.76
CA GLY A 376 38.77 22.64 -28.38
C GLY A 376 37.73 21.89 -27.53
N ARG A 377 38.09 21.44 -26.32
CA ARG A 377 37.16 20.87 -25.34
C ARG A 377 36.85 21.89 -24.24
N SER A 378 35.63 21.86 -23.72
CA SER A 378 35.16 22.71 -22.62
C SER A 378 35.25 21.96 -21.30
N GLY A 379 35.51 22.67 -20.21
CA GLY A 379 35.51 22.14 -18.85
C GLY A 379 36.33 20.85 -18.70
N VAL A 380 37.65 20.95 -18.52
CA VAL A 380 38.52 19.76 -18.40
C VAL A 380 39.26 19.72 -17.08
N ILE A 381 39.64 18.52 -16.63
CA ILE A 381 40.48 18.35 -15.45
C ILE A 381 41.93 18.05 -15.87
N SER A 382 42.88 18.84 -15.37
CA SER A 382 44.31 18.76 -15.72
C SER A 382 45.14 18.27 -14.53
N PHE A 383 46.00 17.28 -14.77
CA PHE A 383 46.94 16.70 -13.81
C PHE A 383 48.38 17.08 -14.18
N ASP A 384 49.18 17.50 -13.20
CA ASP A 384 50.60 17.87 -13.39
C ASP A 384 51.60 16.75 -13.06
N GLY A 385 51.11 15.56 -12.73
CA GLY A 385 51.89 14.41 -12.27
C GLY A 385 51.98 14.26 -10.75
N THR A 386 51.56 15.26 -9.97
CA THR A 386 51.53 15.19 -8.49
C THR A 386 50.12 15.09 -7.93
N GLY A 387 49.11 15.25 -8.78
CA GLY A 387 47.70 15.24 -8.43
C GLY A 387 47.04 13.87 -8.49
N GLU A 388 45.88 13.76 -7.85
CA GLU A 388 45.02 12.57 -7.89
C GLU A 388 43.55 12.95 -7.75
N MET A 389 42.68 12.22 -8.44
CA MET A 389 41.22 12.27 -8.31
C MET A 389 40.75 11.02 -7.57
N ASN A 390 39.92 11.18 -6.55
CA ASN A 390 39.33 10.09 -5.79
C ASN A 390 37.81 10.06 -6.01
N ALA A 391 37.34 9.02 -6.71
CA ALA A 391 35.95 8.77 -7.07
C ALA A 391 35.17 8.00 -6.00
N GLY A 392 35.75 7.77 -4.82
CA GLY A 392 35.09 7.04 -3.75
C GLY A 392 34.96 5.53 -4.00
N PRO A 393 34.34 4.79 -3.06
CA PRO A 393 34.50 3.34 -2.96
C PRO A 393 33.46 2.52 -3.73
N HIS A 394 32.47 3.16 -4.36
CA HIS A 394 31.25 2.49 -4.80
C HIS A 394 31.32 1.90 -6.22
N LEU A 395 32.28 2.35 -7.04
CA LEU A 395 32.45 1.86 -8.41
C LEU A 395 32.89 0.40 -8.51
N MET A 396 32.43 -0.27 -9.57
CA MET A 396 32.75 -1.66 -9.90
C MET A 396 32.39 -2.65 -8.78
N ASN A 397 31.36 -2.34 -7.98
CA ASN A 397 30.77 -3.26 -7.01
C ASN A 397 29.33 -3.59 -7.41
N ASN A 398 28.86 -4.76 -7.03
CA ASN A 398 27.44 -5.02 -6.84
C ASN A 398 27.17 -5.18 -5.33
N ALA A 399 25.94 -5.49 -4.95
CA ALA A 399 25.54 -5.60 -3.55
C ALA A 399 26.12 -6.81 -2.79
N THR A 400 26.76 -7.76 -3.48
CA THR A 400 27.30 -8.99 -2.87
C THR A 400 28.80 -9.20 -3.13
N GLY A 401 29.42 -8.40 -3.98
CA GLY A 401 30.84 -8.52 -4.34
C GLY A 401 31.27 -7.55 -5.45
N ALA A 402 32.44 -7.80 -6.04
CA ALA A 402 32.89 -7.07 -7.22
C ALA A 402 32.04 -7.44 -8.45
N MET A 403 31.88 -6.50 -9.38
CA MET A 403 31.12 -6.76 -10.62
C MET A 403 31.87 -7.74 -11.52
N GLY A 404 31.15 -8.53 -12.33
CA GLY A 404 31.77 -9.43 -13.31
C GLY A 404 32.14 -8.76 -14.64
N ALA A 405 31.67 -7.53 -14.85
CA ALA A 405 31.95 -6.73 -16.03
C ALA A 405 31.90 -5.22 -15.70
N PHE A 406 32.63 -4.42 -16.47
CA PHE A 406 32.53 -2.96 -16.47
C PHE A 406 33.13 -2.38 -17.76
N THR A 407 32.86 -1.10 -17.99
CA THR A 407 33.54 -0.29 -19.01
C THR A 407 34.01 1.01 -18.39
N PHE A 408 35.23 1.43 -18.71
CA PHE A 408 35.74 2.77 -18.46
C PHE A 408 35.94 3.46 -19.81
N ALA A 409 35.55 4.72 -19.93
CA ALA A 409 36.00 5.55 -21.04
C ALA A 409 36.15 7.02 -20.65
N THR A 410 37.00 7.72 -21.40
CA THR A 410 37.32 9.14 -21.20
C THR A 410 37.93 9.73 -22.46
N TRP A 411 37.76 11.03 -22.66
CA TRP A 411 38.65 11.80 -23.51
C TRP A 411 39.95 12.09 -22.75
N MET A 412 41.07 11.71 -23.33
CA MET A 412 42.39 11.79 -22.71
C MET A 412 43.34 12.61 -23.58
N TYR A 413 44.01 13.59 -22.97
CA TYR A 413 45.11 14.33 -23.57
C TYR A 413 46.37 14.08 -22.76
N ILE A 414 47.40 13.53 -23.39
CA ILE A 414 48.67 13.25 -22.71
C ILE A 414 49.64 14.41 -23.00
N ASP A 415 50.05 15.15 -21.97
CA ASP A 415 51.05 16.21 -22.12
C ASP A 415 52.47 15.60 -22.17
N GLU A 416 52.72 14.61 -21.33
CA GLU A 416 54.01 13.92 -21.21
C GLU A 416 53.77 12.43 -20.89
N TRP A 417 54.35 11.54 -21.69
CA TRP A 417 54.25 10.11 -21.44
C TRP A 417 55.10 9.71 -20.23
N THR A 418 54.42 9.44 -19.12
CA THR A 418 55.05 9.02 -17.87
C THR A 418 54.81 7.52 -17.68
N PRO A 419 55.86 6.67 -17.77
CA PRO A 419 55.72 5.24 -17.51
C PRO A 419 55.04 4.98 -16.17
N ASP A 420 54.17 3.96 -16.12
CA ASP A 420 53.40 3.54 -14.94
C ASP A 420 52.35 4.53 -14.43
N ALA A 421 52.18 5.69 -15.08
CA ALA A 421 51.12 6.62 -14.72
C ALA A 421 49.76 5.94 -14.76
N VAL A 422 48.97 6.17 -13.72
CA VAL A 422 47.67 5.53 -13.51
C VAL A 422 46.60 6.38 -14.14
N VAL A 423 45.90 5.83 -15.12
CA VAL A 423 44.67 6.43 -15.65
C VAL A 423 43.54 6.24 -14.64
N PHE A 424 43.32 4.99 -14.21
CA PHE A 424 42.52 4.67 -13.05
C PHE A 424 43.04 3.43 -12.32
N SER A 425 42.78 3.33 -11.02
CA SER A 425 43.07 2.16 -10.20
C SER A 425 42.05 1.97 -9.08
N LYS A 426 41.93 0.73 -8.60
CA LYS A 426 41.26 0.36 -7.36
C LYS A 426 42.01 -0.83 -6.78
N THR A 427 42.37 -0.77 -5.50
CA THR A 427 43.23 -1.79 -4.86
C THR A 427 42.70 -2.19 -3.49
N VAL A 428 42.67 -3.49 -3.21
CA VAL A 428 42.35 -4.09 -1.90
C VAL A 428 43.32 -5.22 -1.62
N GLY A 429 44.20 -5.03 -0.64
CA GLY A 429 45.29 -5.97 -0.39
C GLY A 429 46.15 -6.15 -1.64
N GLU A 430 46.33 -7.38 -2.09
CA GLU A 430 47.10 -7.71 -3.30
C GLU A 430 46.28 -7.60 -4.60
N ASN A 431 44.95 -7.46 -4.53
CA ASN A 431 44.10 -7.40 -5.72
C ASN A 431 43.94 -5.97 -6.21
N THR A 432 44.30 -5.72 -7.46
CA THR A 432 44.16 -4.41 -8.13
C THR A 432 43.36 -4.55 -9.41
N VAL A 433 42.56 -3.54 -9.73
CA VAL A 433 42.14 -3.27 -11.11
C VAL A 433 42.69 -1.92 -11.53
N SER A 434 43.39 -1.85 -12.66
CA SER A 434 43.99 -0.59 -13.12
C SER A 434 44.19 -0.55 -14.62
N LEU A 435 44.14 0.66 -15.18
CA LEU A 435 44.69 1.00 -16.48
C LEU A 435 45.86 1.96 -16.29
N GLN A 436 47.03 1.60 -16.81
CA GLN A 436 48.25 2.38 -16.67
C GLN A 436 48.92 2.61 -18.03
N LEU A 437 49.68 3.69 -18.14
CA LEU A 437 50.63 3.87 -19.24
C LEU A 437 51.76 2.84 -19.13
N GLY A 438 52.15 2.26 -20.25
CA GLY A 438 53.28 1.34 -20.36
C GLY A 438 54.62 2.07 -20.52
N ASP A 439 55.68 1.29 -20.70
CA ASP A 439 57.06 1.79 -20.72
C ASP A 439 57.36 2.75 -21.88
N THR A 440 56.62 2.64 -22.99
CA THR A 440 56.73 3.52 -24.16
C THR A 440 55.35 3.92 -24.68
N PRO A 441 55.24 5.02 -25.46
CA PRO A 441 54.00 5.42 -26.12
C PRO A 441 53.31 4.27 -26.86
N GLU A 442 51.98 4.32 -26.91
CA GLU A 442 51.07 3.30 -27.45
C GLU A 442 51.05 1.94 -26.72
N LYS A 443 51.74 1.80 -25.58
CA LYS A 443 51.59 0.61 -24.72
C LYS A 443 50.81 0.97 -23.46
N LEU A 444 49.79 0.19 -23.12
CA LEU A 444 49.08 0.32 -21.85
C LEU A 444 49.21 -0.98 -21.07
N LYS A 445 49.08 -0.91 -19.74
CA LYS A 445 49.01 -2.06 -18.86
C LYS A 445 47.66 -2.11 -18.19
N PHE A 446 47.00 -3.25 -18.28
CA PHE A 446 45.74 -3.49 -17.60
C PHE A 446 45.88 -4.61 -16.59
N THR A 447 45.63 -4.30 -15.33
CA THR A 447 45.77 -5.26 -14.22
C THR A 447 44.38 -5.65 -13.74
N VAL A 448 44.17 -6.94 -13.44
CA VAL A 448 43.04 -7.43 -12.65
C VAL A 448 43.57 -8.45 -11.64
N GLY A 449 43.26 -8.27 -10.36
CA GLY A 449 43.88 -9.04 -9.27
C GLY A 449 45.39 -8.81 -9.27
N THR A 450 46.14 -9.89 -9.51
CA THR A 450 47.60 -9.90 -9.66
C THR A 450 48.05 -10.13 -11.11
N VAL A 451 47.10 -10.23 -12.06
CA VAL A 451 47.37 -10.54 -13.46
C VAL A 451 47.45 -9.26 -14.27
N VAL A 452 48.63 -9.01 -14.84
CA VAL A 452 48.90 -7.87 -15.74
C VAL A 452 48.77 -8.32 -17.20
N SER A 453 48.12 -7.50 -18.01
CA SER A 453 47.96 -7.69 -19.45
C SER A 453 48.50 -6.46 -20.20
N ASP A 454 49.45 -6.68 -21.10
CA ASP A 454 49.94 -5.63 -22.00
C ASP A 454 48.93 -5.40 -23.12
N LEU A 455 48.54 -4.13 -23.32
CA LEU A 455 47.61 -3.71 -24.35
C LEU A 455 48.32 -2.82 -25.36
N THR A 456 48.06 -3.03 -26.65
CA THR A 456 48.52 -2.14 -27.72
C THR A 456 47.44 -1.09 -28.00
N ALA A 457 47.80 0.18 -27.83
CA ALA A 457 46.95 1.36 -27.96
C ALA A 457 47.37 2.18 -29.19
N THR A 458 47.43 1.54 -30.37
CA THR A 458 47.86 2.18 -31.62
C THR A 458 47.07 3.47 -31.88
N GLY A 459 47.78 4.56 -32.16
CA GLY A 459 47.21 5.88 -32.41
C GLY A 459 46.93 6.71 -31.15
N LEU A 460 47.32 6.24 -29.95
CA LEU A 460 47.29 7.07 -28.73
C LEU A 460 48.57 7.93 -28.66
N GLU A 461 48.47 9.18 -29.10
CA GLU A 461 49.60 10.10 -29.23
C GLU A 461 49.70 11.10 -28.07
N ILE A 462 50.90 11.67 -27.89
CA ILE A 462 51.16 12.79 -26.97
C ILE A 462 50.76 14.08 -27.67
N GLY A 463 50.13 15.02 -26.97
CA GLY A 463 49.80 16.33 -27.52
C GLY A 463 48.52 16.39 -28.35
N ALA A 464 47.65 15.37 -28.25
CA ALA A 464 46.36 15.31 -28.92
C ALA A 464 45.28 14.69 -28.01
N TRP A 465 44.01 15.02 -28.29
CA TRP A 465 42.86 14.40 -27.62
C TRP A 465 42.52 13.06 -28.27
N HIS A 466 42.51 12.00 -27.47
CA HIS A 466 42.09 10.68 -27.88
C HIS A 466 40.96 10.17 -27.00
N TYR A 467 39.96 9.54 -27.60
CA TYR A 467 38.92 8.86 -26.83
C TYR A 467 39.37 7.44 -26.50
N VAL A 468 39.62 7.19 -25.21
CA VAL A 468 40.12 5.90 -24.71
C VAL A 468 38.98 5.16 -24.04
N GLY A 469 38.72 3.92 -24.47
CA GLY A 469 37.70 3.06 -23.87
C GLY A 469 38.24 1.67 -23.59
N VAL A 470 38.07 1.17 -22.37
CA VAL A 470 38.42 -0.19 -21.96
C VAL A 470 37.22 -0.91 -21.35
N SER A 471 36.91 -2.09 -21.87
CA SER A 471 35.85 -2.96 -21.34
C SER A 471 36.44 -4.26 -20.82
N TYR A 472 36.00 -4.66 -19.63
CA TYR A 472 36.26 -5.97 -19.06
C TYR A 472 34.93 -6.72 -18.94
N ALA A 473 34.80 -7.87 -19.58
CA ALA A 473 33.61 -8.73 -19.47
C ALA A 473 33.99 -10.18 -19.79
N SER A 474 33.39 -11.13 -19.09
CA SER A 474 33.65 -12.57 -19.32
C SER A 474 35.14 -12.92 -19.29
N LYS A 475 35.91 -12.27 -18.39
CA LYS A 475 37.37 -12.40 -18.28
C LYS A 475 38.15 -11.99 -19.54
N ALA A 476 37.57 -11.17 -20.40
CA ALA A 476 38.20 -10.64 -21.59
C ALA A 476 38.28 -9.11 -21.52
N ILE A 477 39.41 -8.56 -22.01
CA ILE A 477 39.66 -7.12 -22.09
C ILE A 477 39.52 -6.68 -23.55
N THR A 478 38.80 -5.58 -23.79
CA THR A 478 38.76 -4.90 -25.10
C THR A 478 39.20 -3.46 -24.90
N LEU A 479 40.10 -2.98 -25.78
CA LEU A 479 40.57 -1.60 -25.82
C LEU A 479 40.18 -0.96 -27.15
N SER A 480 39.69 0.28 -27.09
CA SER A 480 39.44 1.12 -28.25
C SER A 480 40.08 2.49 -28.08
N ILE A 481 40.69 2.99 -29.15
CA ILE A 481 41.21 4.36 -29.29
C ILE A 481 40.48 5.00 -30.47
N ASP A 482 39.82 6.13 -30.26
CA ASP A 482 39.17 6.92 -31.32
C ASP A 482 38.21 6.14 -32.24
N ALA A 483 37.42 5.23 -31.67
CA ALA A 483 36.51 4.33 -32.40
C ALA A 483 37.16 3.21 -33.22
N THR A 484 38.49 3.09 -33.14
CA THR A 484 39.21 1.92 -33.62
C THR A 484 39.40 0.96 -32.45
N LYS A 485 39.00 -0.30 -32.61
CA LYS A 485 39.36 -1.37 -31.69
C LYS A 485 40.85 -1.69 -31.91
N THR A 486 41.68 -1.50 -30.88
CA THR A 486 43.16 -1.62 -31.02
C THR A 486 43.74 -2.84 -30.32
N ALA A 487 43.01 -3.48 -29.41
CA ALA A 487 43.37 -4.76 -28.82
C ALA A 487 42.22 -5.78 -28.91
N ASP A 488 42.55 -7.00 -29.35
CA ASP A 488 41.64 -8.14 -29.30
C ASP A 488 41.46 -8.67 -27.88
N ALA A 489 40.44 -9.50 -27.67
CA ALA A 489 40.03 -10.03 -26.37
C ALA A 489 41.19 -10.76 -25.66
N ILE A 490 41.91 -10.04 -24.81
CA ILE A 490 42.98 -10.61 -23.98
C ILE A 490 42.31 -11.24 -22.76
N SER A 491 42.55 -12.53 -22.57
CA SER A 491 42.08 -13.26 -21.40
C SER A 491 42.78 -12.76 -20.14
N ASN A 492 42.02 -12.44 -19.11
CA ASN A 492 42.53 -12.08 -17.80
C ASN A 492 41.71 -12.79 -16.71
N THR A 493 42.37 -13.71 -16.02
CA THR A 493 41.76 -14.57 -15.00
C THR A 493 41.80 -13.99 -13.59
N GLY A 494 42.24 -12.75 -13.44
CA GLY A 494 42.33 -12.06 -12.16
C GLY A 494 40.98 -11.81 -11.50
N THR A 495 41.03 -11.49 -10.21
CA THR A 495 39.85 -11.20 -9.38
C THR A 495 39.75 -9.69 -9.14
N LEU A 496 38.57 -9.12 -9.39
CA LEU A 496 38.34 -7.70 -9.16
C LEU A 496 38.29 -7.36 -7.66
N PRO A 497 38.91 -6.25 -7.22
CA PRO A 497 38.83 -5.80 -5.83
C PRO A 497 37.44 -5.24 -5.50
N PHE A 498 37.01 -5.46 -4.27
CA PHE A 498 35.68 -5.10 -3.77
C PHE A 498 35.76 -4.04 -2.66
N ARG A 499 34.95 -2.98 -2.77
CA ARG A 499 34.81 -1.89 -1.78
C ARG A 499 36.12 -1.19 -1.38
N ALA A 500 36.73 -0.52 -2.33
CA ALA A 500 37.81 0.44 -2.11
C ALA A 500 37.66 1.62 -3.06
N SER A 501 38.25 2.75 -2.68
CA SER A 501 38.27 3.96 -3.51
C SER A 501 38.84 3.68 -4.90
N THR A 502 38.19 4.22 -5.91
CA THR A 502 38.73 4.27 -7.27
C THR A 502 39.47 5.59 -7.45
N LEU A 503 40.74 5.51 -7.79
CA LEU A 503 41.65 6.64 -7.95
C LEU A 503 41.93 6.85 -9.43
N LEU A 504 42.08 8.09 -9.86
CA LEU A 504 42.37 8.47 -11.24
C LEU A 504 43.51 9.49 -11.28
N GLY A 505 44.37 9.37 -12.29
CA GLY A 505 45.40 10.36 -12.61
C GLY A 505 46.65 10.33 -11.73
N THR A 506 46.88 9.28 -10.92
CA THR A 506 48.10 9.17 -10.10
C THR A 506 49.34 9.15 -11.01
N ASN A 507 50.28 10.08 -10.80
CA ASN A 507 51.48 10.28 -11.63
C ASN A 507 51.19 10.60 -13.11
N PHE A 508 49.94 10.95 -13.46
CA PHE A 508 49.55 11.30 -14.82
C PHE A 508 49.80 12.77 -15.11
N LYS A 509 50.38 13.06 -16.28
CA LYS A 509 50.62 14.41 -16.80
C LYS A 509 49.78 14.62 -18.06
N GLY A 510 48.62 15.23 -17.90
CA GLY A 510 47.63 15.30 -18.97
C GLY A 510 46.31 15.89 -18.54
N LYS A 511 45.29 15.74 -19.38
CA LYS A 511 43.92 16.15 -19.12
C LYS A 511 42.93 15.01 -19.37
N LEU A 512 41.87 14.98 -18.58
CA LEU A 512 40.72 14.10 -18.77
C LEU A 512 39.46 14.94 -19.00
N ASP A 513 38.55 14.38 -19.79
CA ASP A 513 37.22 14.94 -20.03
C ASP A 513 36.19 13.83 -20.28
N GLU A 514 34.91 14.09 -19.98
CA GLU A 514 33.77 13.18 -20.18
C GLU A 514 34.06 11.75 -19.69
N THR A 515 34.59 11.64 -18.47
CA THR A 515 35.01 10.37 -17.89
C THR A 515 33.80 9.62 -17.34
N PHE A 516 33.63 8.34 -17.69
CA PHE A 516 32.57 7.52 -17.09
C PHE A 516 32.99 6.08 -16.80
N PHE A 517 32.28 5.48 -15.85
CA PHE A 517 32.28 4.04 -15.61
C PHE A 517 30.87 3.48 -15.87
N SER A 518 30.78 2.36 -16.59
CA SER A 518 29.54 1.60 -16.79
C SER A 518 29.63 0.25 -16.11
N GLY A 519 28.50 -0.19 -15.55
CA GLY A 519 28.33 -1.50 -14.93
C GLY A 519 28.22 -2.67 -15.92
N ILE A 520 28.35 -2.41 -17.21
CA ILE A 520 28.34 -3.41 -18.27
C ILE A 520 29.57 -3.29 -19.17
N GLY A 521 29.95 -4.40 -19.79
CA GLY A 521 30.96 -4.42 -20.84
C GLY A 521 30.35 -3.97 -22.17
N PHE A 522 30.83 -2.87 -22.73
CA PHE A 522 30.45 -2.44 -24.07
C PHE A 522 31.26 -3.20 -25.12
N GLY A 523 30.59 -3.70 -26.16
CA GLY A 523 31.29 -4.31 -27.31
C GLY A 523 32.09 -3.29 -28.12
N ASN A 524 31.69 -2.02 -28.09
CA ASN A 524 32.42 -0.89 -28.67
C ASN A 524 32.23 0.36 -27.80
N PRO A 525 33.10 0.59 -26.78
CA PRO A 525 33.03 1.77 -25.92
C PRO A 525 33.07 3.11 -26.66
N ALA A 526 33.65 3.13 -27.86
CA ALA A 526 33.77 4.33 -28.67
C ALA A 526 32.47 4.77 -29.35
N ALA A 527 31.40 3.97 -29.27
CA ALA A 527 30.07 4.39 -29.72
C ALA A 527 29.54 5.63 -28.95
N TYR A 528 30.16 5.98 -27.82
CA TYR A 528 29.83 7.14 -26.99
C TYR A 528 30.80 8.31 -27.16
N LYS A 529 31.81 8.21 -28.04
CA LYS A 529 32.82 9.25 -28.28
C LYS A 529 32.22 10.61 -28.66
N ASP A 530 31.25 10.58 -29.58
CA ASP A 530 30.65 11.78 -30.18
C ASP A 530 29.27 12.10 -29.58
N LYS A 531 28.90 11.44 -28.48
CA LYS A 531 27.62 11.61 -27.81
C LYS A 531 27.90 12.06 -26.38
N GLU A 532 27.34 13.21 -26.00
CA GLU A 532 27.08 13.43 -24.59
C GLU A 532 26.28 12.22 -24.08
N LEU A 533 26.71 11.63 -22.95
CA LEU A 533 26.02 10.49 -22.38
C LEU A 533 24.65 10.94 -21.85
N THR A 534 23.64 10.83 -22.71
CA THR A 534 22.25 11.03 -22.33
C THR A 534 21.65 9.69 -21.90
N PHE A 535 21.21 9.59 -20.65
CA PHE A 535 20.58 8.39 -20.12
C PHE A 535 19.15 8.19 -20.65
N LYS A 536 18.60 9.19 -21.34
CA LYS A 536 17.24 9.19 -21.85
C LYS A 536 17.13 8.32 -23.10
N GLY A 537 16.29 7.29 -23.04
CA GLY A 537 16.00 6.42 -24.19
C GLY A 537 17.05 5.36 -24.52
N ASP A 538 18.19 5.33 -23.81
CA ASP A 538 19.27 4.34 -24.02
C ASP A 538 19.44 3.45 -22.79
N TRP A 539 18.98 2.20 -22.89
CA TRP A 539 19.06 1.20 -21.82
C TRP A 539 20.50 0.92 -21.35
N ASN A 540 21.46 0.93 -22.26
CA ASN A 540 22.85 0.63 -21.91
C ASN A 540 23.49 1.83 -21.20
N ALA A 541 23.14 3.05 -21.61
CA ALA A 541 23.57 4.27 -20.94
C ALA A 541 23.06 4.35 -19.50
N THR A 542 21.84 3.87 -19.19
CA THR A 542 21.32 3.90 -17.81
C THR A 542 22.14 3.06 -16.83
N LYS A 543 22.98 2.14 -17.33
CA LYS A 543 23.90 1.30 -16.52
C LYS A 543 25.20 2.01 -16.13
N THR A 544 25.30 3.30 -16.42
CA THR A 544 26.43 4.14 -16.00
C THR A 544 26.44 4.29 -14.48
N LEU A 545 27.60 4.01 -13.87
CA LEU A 545 27.83 4.05 -12.42
C LEU A 545 28.33 5.42 -11.94
N ALA A 546 29.03 6.16 -12.81
CA ALA A 546 29.46 7.53 -12.60
C ALA A 546 29.75 8.20 -13.95
N TYR A 547 29.50 9.50 -14.06
CA TYR A 547 29.81 10.31 -15.23
C TYR A 547 30.26 11.72 -14.84
N TRP A 548 31.53 12.03 -15.06
CA TRP A 548 32.12 13.34 -14.80
C TRP A 548 32.36 14.08 -16.12
N LYS A 549 31.56 15.13 -16.33
CA LYS A 549 31.71 16.04 -17.47
C LYS A 549 32.76 17.12 -17.26
N TYR A 550 33.05 17.44 -15.99
CA TYR A 550 33.93 18.54 -15.58
C TYR A 550 33.53 19.95 -16.07
N ASP A 551 32.35 20.13 -16.68
CA ASP A 551 31.85 21.45 -17.11
C ASP A 551 31.55 22.44 -15.98
N ASP A 552 31.22 21.95 -14.78
CA ASP A 552 30.86 22.79 -13.64
C ASP A 552 32.11 23.20 -12.85
N ALA A 553 32.63 24.41 -13.11
CA ALA A 553 33.80 24.94 -12.40
C ALA A 553 33.58 25.09 -10.88
N SER A 554 32.33 25.21 -10.42
CA SER A 554 32.00 25.33 -8.99
C SER A 554 32.00 23.98 -8.28
N ASP A 555 31.77 22.89 -9.02
CA ASP A 555 31.85 21.51 -8.56
C ASP A 555 32.51 20.63 -9.62
N LYS A 556 33.82 20.80 -9.79
CA LYS A 556 34.63 20.05 -10.75
C LYS A 556 34.65 18.53 -10.50
N GLY A 557 34.11 18.07 -9.37
CA GLY A 557 34.01 16.65 -9.02
C GLY A 557 32.62 16.06 -9.26
N LYS A 558 31.66 16.85 -9.73
CA LYS A 558 30.26 16.44 -9.83
C LYS A 558 30.06 15.20 -10.69
N ASP A 559 29.48 14.17 -10.08
CA ASP A 559 28.95 13.00 -10.77
C ASP A 559 27.56 13.33 -11.31
N SER A 560 27.42 13.35 -12.63
CA SER A 560 26.19 13.70 -13.33
C SER A 560 25.18 12.55 -13.39
N GLN A 561 25.55 11.35 -12.92
CA GLN A 561 24.72 10.16 -12.97
C GLN A 561 24.71 9.47 -11.61
N THR A 562 23.80 9.91 -10.75
CA THR A 562 23.59 9.34 -9.42
C THR A 562 22.11 9.07 -9.19
N TRP A 563 21.79 8.17 -8.26
CA TRP A 563 20.41 7.99 -7.81
C TRP A 563 19.80 9.29 -7.26
N VAL A 564 20.63 10.19 -6.71
CA VAL A 564 20.20 11.49 -6.19
C VAL A 564 19.77 12.42 -7.33
N GLU A 565 20.52 12.46 -8.43
CA GLU A 565 20.12 13.26 -9.61
C GLU A 565 18.83 12.71 -10.24
N ILE A 566 18.66 11.38 -10.28
CA ILE A 566 17.40 10.75 -10.71
C ILE A 566 16.24 11.13 -9.76
N MET A 567 16.44 11.05 -8.45
CA MET A 567 15.46 11.45 -7.44
C MET A 567 15.06 12.92 -7.58
N LYS A 568 16.03 13.82 -7.77
CA LYS A 568 15.77 15.26 -7.98
C LYS A 568 14.92 15.49 -9.23
N ASP A 569 15.21 14.81 -10.34
CA ASP A 569 14.41 14.90 -11.57
C ASP A 569 12.99 14.37 -11.36
N ILE A 570 12.82 13.25 -10.63
CA ILE A 570 11.49 12.74 -10.27
C ILE A 570 10.72 13.78 -9.46
N ARG A 571 11.31 14.30 -8.36
CA ARG A 571 10.66 15.29 -7.48
C ARG A 571 10.29 16.57 -8.20
N ALA A 572 11.14 17.03 -9.12
CA ALA A 572 10.83 18.19 -9.95
C ALA A 572 9.55 17.95 -10.78
N LYS A 573 9.38 16.76 -11.36
CA LYS A 573 8.17 16.38 -12.11
C LYS A 573 6.93 16.20 -11.24
N LEU A 574 7.09 15.87 -9.96
CA LEU A 574 5.95 15.79 -9.02
C LEU A 574 5.39 17.18 -8.64
N GLY A 575 6.11 18.27 -8.96
CA GLY A 575 5.60 19.63 -8.85
C GLY A 575 5.19 20.06 -7.43
N GLY A 576 5.81 19.47 -6.40
CA GLY A 576 5.50 19.78 -4.99
C GLY A 576 4.21 19.16 -4.45
N LYS A 577 3.56 18.25 -5.19
CA LYS A 577 2.43 17.46 -4.64
C LYS A 577 2.91 16.63 -3.45
N LYS A 578 2.04 16.48 -2.46
CA LYS A 578 2.26 15.63 -1.28
C LYS A 578 2.09 14.15 -1.64
N ILE A 579 3.11 13.58 -2.29
CA ILE A 579 3.22 12.16 -2.62
C ILE A 579 4.38 11.62 -1.79
N LEU A 580 4.13 10.53 -1.06
CA LEU A 580 5.19 9.88 -0.29
C LEU A 580 6.26 9.33 -1.24
N PHE A 581 7.52 9.56 -0.94
CA PHE A 581 8.66 9.10 -1.71
C PHE A 581 9.58 8.28 -0.82
N ARG A 582 9.48 6.95 -0.94
CA ARG A 582 10.21 5.98 -0.11
C ARG A 582 11.31 5.28 -0.91
N LEU A 583 12.38 4.88 -0.23
CA LEU A 583 13.43 4.05 -0.82
C LEU A 583 13.01 2.58 -0.80
N GLY A 584 13.02 1.93 -1.96
CA GLY A 584 12.92 0.49 -2.06
C GLY A 584 14.26 -0.18 -1.74
N VAL A 585 14.25 -1.05 -0.73
CA VAL A 585 15.41 -1.80 -0.22
C VAL A 585 15.21 -3.28 -0.51
N ALA A 586 15.92 -3.81 -1.50
CA ALA A 586 15.73 -5.18 -1.97
C ALA A 586 17.06 -5.84 -2.36
N GLY A 587 17.10 -7.17 -2.37
CA GLY A 587 18.30 -7.91 -2.78
C GLY A 587 19.51 -7.65 -1.87
N GLY A 588 20.71 -7.80 -2.41
CA GLY A 588 21.95 -7.71 -1.64
C GLY A 588 22.17 -8.86 -0.64
N ASN A 589 22.98 -8.61 0.38
CA ASN A 589 23.33 -9.60 1.41
C ASN A 589 22.55 -9.36 2.71
N TRP A 590 21.24 -9.14 2.56
CA TRP A 590 20.35 -8.81 3.67
C TRP A 590 20.29 -9.91 4.74
N LYS A 591 20.43 -11.20 4.36
CA LYS A 591 20.42 -12.32 5.33
C LYS A 591 21.55 -12.18 6.35
N ASN A 592 22.78 -11.92 5.88
CA ASN A 592 23.91 -11.73 6.77
C ASN A 592 23.78 -10.44 7.59
N MET A 593 23.23 -9.38 6.97
CA MET A 593 22.97 -8.12 7.67
C MET A 593 21.98 -8.33 8.84
N CYS A 594 20.84 -8.97 8.60
CA CYS A 594 19.82 -9.23 9.62
C CYS A 594 20.28 -10.24 10.70
N ALA A 595 21.26 -11.09 10.41
CA ALA A 595 21.76 -12.09 11.35
C ALA A 595 22.75 -11.54 12.39
N ASN A 596 23.17 -10.27 12.27
CA ASN A 596 24.17 -9.66 13.13
C ASN A 596 23.70 -8.30 13.68
N SER A 597 23.71 -8.13 15.01
CA SER A 597 23.22 -6.91 15.66
C SER A 597 24.04 -5.65 15.35
N ALA A 598 25.36 -5.78 15.14
CA ALA A 598 26.20 -4.67 14.71
C ALA A 598 25.88 -4.27 13.26
N SER A 599 25.70 -5.25 12.36
CA SER A 599 25.25 -4.99 10.99
C SER A 599 23.87 -4.33 10.94
N ILE A 600 22.92 -4.76 11.78
CA ILE A 600 21.61 -4.09 11.91
C ILE A 600 21.80 -2.63 12.35
N THR A 601 22.62 -2.40 13.38
CA THR A 601 22.89 -1.04 13.89
C THR A 601 23.46 -0.13 12.79
N ASP A 602 24.36 -0.67 11.98
CA ASP A 602 24.98 0.05 10.86
C ASP A 602 23.99 0.30 9.74
N PHE A 603 23.15 -0.69 9.42
CA PHE A 603 22.06 -0.55 8.46
C PHE A 603 21.09 0.56 8.85
N VAL A 604 20.62 0.55 10.11
CA VAL A 604 19.70 1.57 10.63
C VAL A 604 20.33 2.96 10.58
N ARG A 605 21.58 3.09 11.02
CA ARG A 605 22.33 4.36 10.98
C ARG A 605 22.49 4.89 9.56
N ASN A 606 22.85 4.03 8.61
CA ASN A 606 23.04 4.43 7.21
C ASN A 606 21.71 4.79 6.54
N MET A 607 20.66 4.00 6.74
CA MET A 607 19.32 4.31 6.22
C MET A 607 18.81 5.64 6.77
N LYS A 608 18.92 5.87 8.08
CA LYS A 608 18.57 7.16 8.69
C LYS A 608 19.35 8.32 8.08
N SER A 609 20.67 8.17 7.94
CA SER A 609 21.54 9.21 7.37
C SER A 609 21.09 9.60 5.95
N VAL A 610 20.79 8.61 5.10
CA VAL A 610 20.29 8.84 3.74
C VAL A 610 18.92 9.52 3.77
N MET A 611 17.98 9.02 4.59
CA MET A 611 16.64 9.60 4.68
C MET A 611 16.66 11.05 5.17
N ASP A 612 17.50 11.37 6.16
CA ASP A 612 17.62 12.72 6.69
C ASP A 612 18.33 13.66 5.72
N LYS A 613 19.41 13.21 5.07
CA LYS A 613 20.17 14.02 4.11
C LYS A 613 19.32 14.42 2.89
N TYR A 614 18.47 13.52 2.42
CA TYR A 614 17.71 13.71 1.18
C TYR A 614 16.23 13.92 1.39
N ASP A 615 15.79 14.08 2.65
CA ASP A 615 14.39 14.25 3.01
C ASP A 615 13.46 13.17 2.43
N ILE A 616 13.84 11.90 2.60
CA ILE A 616 13.06 10.74 2.13
C ILE A 616 11.98 10.41 3.17
N ASP A 617 10.74 10.17 2.74
CA ASP A 617 9.62 9.92 3.66
C ASP A 617 9.74 8.58 4.42
N GLY A 618 10.48 7.61 3.86
CA GLY A 618 10.60 6.28 4.45
C GLY A 618 11.31 5.25 3.58
N ALA A 619 11.12 3.98 3.92
CA ALA A 619 11.62 2.84 3.16
C ALA A 619 10.57 1.73 2.98
N ASP A 620 10.68 1.03 1.85
CA ASP A 620 10.05 -0.24 1.56
C ASP A 620 11.08 -1.37 1.72
N ILE A 621 10.86 -2.33 2.62
CA ILE A 621 11.82 -3.39 2.90
C ILE A 621 11.36 -4.70 2.25
N ASP A 622 12.02 -5.07 1.16
CA ASP A 622 11.61 -6.16 0.27
C ASP A 622 12.66 -7.29 0.26
N PHE A 623 12.71 -8.03 1.37
CA PHE A 623 13.71 -9.08 1.59
C PHE A 623 13.19 -10.46 1.19
N GLU A 624 13.52 -10.86 -0.03
CA GLU A 624 13.06 -12.09 -0.66
C GLU A 624 14.12 -13.22 -0.60
N TRP A 625 13.86 -14.39 -0.01
CA TRP A 625 12.83 -14.69 0.98
C TRP A 625 13.46 -15.24 2.26
N PRO A 626 12.88 -14.97 3.45
CA PRO A 626 13.19 -15.72 4.65
C PRO A 626 12.88 -17.20 4.41
N ALA A 627 13.85 -18.08 4.69
CA ALA A 627 13.75 -19.51 4.39
C ALA A 627 13.71 -20.40 5.65
N SER A 628 13.80 -19.80 6.84
CA SER A 628 13.80 -20.51 8.13
C SER A 628 13.18 -19.63 9.22
N ASP A 629 12.80 -20.22 10.36
CA ASP A 629 12.32 -19.47 11.53
C ASP A 629 13.37 -18.47 12.05
N ALA A 630 14.66 -18.81 11.91
CA ALA A 630 15.76 -17.91 12.22
C ALA A 630 15.79 -16.71 11.26
N ASP A 631 15.58 -16.91 9.95
CA ASP A 631 15.50 -15.81 8.99
C ASP A 631 14.33 -14.86 9.32
N PHE A 632 13.15 -15.41 9.63
CA PHE A 632 11.98 -14.60 10.02
C PHE A 632 12.22 -13.79 11.31
N THR A 633 12.87 -14.40 12.30
CA THR A 633 13.27 -13.73 13.55
C THR A 633 14.25 -12.59 13.27
N ASN A 634 15.27 -12.87 12.46
CA ASN A 634 16.30 -11.89 12.10
C ASN A 634 15.72 -10.69 11.32
N VAL A 635 14.85 -10.95 10.33
CA VAL A 635 14.17 -9.89 9.59
C VAL A 635 13.27 -9.08 10.52
N SER A 636 12.51 -9.72 11.41
CA SER A 636 11.67 -9.03 12.39
C SER A 636 12.49 -8.08 13.27
N ASN A 637 13.63 -8.54 13.78
CA ASN A 637 14.54 -7.72 14.60
C ASN A 637 15.10 -6.52 13.82
N ALA A 638 15.48 -6.73 12.55
CA ALA A 638 15.96 -5.66 11.69
C ALA A 638 14.87 -4.61 11.41
N LEU A 639 13.62 -5.03 11.16
CA LEU A 639 12.48 -4.14 10.95
C LEU A 639 12.16 -3.30 12.20
N ILE A 640 12.12 -3.94 13.37
CA ILE A 640 11.90 -3.27 14.65
C ILE A 640 12.99 -2.21 14.89
N ALA A 641 14.26 -2.61 14.75
CA ALA A 641 15.39 -1.70 14.93
C ALA A 641 15.37 -0.53 13.94
N LEU A 642 14.99 -0.78 12.68
CA LEU A 642 14.87 0.27 11.68
C LEU A 642 13.76 1.25 12.01
N LYS A 643 12.57 0.78 12.39
CA LYS A 643 11.47 1.67 12.78
C LYS A 643 11.83 2.50 14.01
N ASP A 644 12.37 1.88 15.04
CA ASP A 644 12.76 2.57 16.27
C ASP A 644 13.89 3.57 16.03
N GLY A 645 14.84 3.23 15.17
CA GLY A 645 15.99 4.08 14.86
C GLY A 645 15.70 5.22 13.89
N THR A 646 14.61 5.17 13.13
CA THR A 646 14.26 6.18 12.10
C THR A 646 13.13 7.14 12.52
N GLY A 647 12.50 6.92 13.68
CA GLY A 647 11.54 7.85 14.27
C GLY A 647 10.23 7.92 13.46
N SER A 648 9.85 9.12 13.02
CA SER A 648 8.58 9.35 12.30
C SER A 648 8.60 8.93 10.83
N ARG A 649 9.72 8.39 10.33
CA ARG A 649 9.81 7.87 8.95
C ARG A 649 8.90 6.66 8.77
N ILE A 650 8.41 6.49 7.55
CA ILE A 650 7.51 5.40 7.19
C ILE A 650 8.33 4.15 6.88
N ILE A 651 8.15 3.08 7.64
CA ILE A 651 8.76 1.79 7.40
C ILE A 651 7.65 0.79 7.08
N SER A 652 7.70 0.25 5.87
CA SER A 652 6.79 -0.78 5.38
C SER A 652 7.57 -1.93 4.78
N PRO A 653 7.49 -3.15 5.33
CA PRO A 653 8.02 -4.32 4.64
C PRO A 653 7.05 -4.74 3.53
N THR A 654 7.62 -5.26 2.45
CA THR A 654 6.89 -5.96 1.41
C THR A 654 7.11 -7.46 1.60
N LEU A 655 6.03 -8.20 1.84
CA LEU A 655 6.04 -9.63 2.12
C LEU A 655 5.30 -10.39 1.03
N HIS A 656 5.56 -11.69 0.90
CA HIS A 656 4.82 -12.55 -0.03
C HIS A 656 3.86 -13.49 0.72
N PRO A 657 2.71 -13.88 0.13
CA PRO A 657 1.73 -14.77 0.76
C PRO A 657 2.24 -16.16 1.16
N LEU A 658 3.46 -16.54 0.77
CA LEU A 658 4.14 -17.76 1.24
C LEU A 658 5.24 -17.49 2.28
N TYR A 659 5.64 -16.23 2.47
CA TYR A 659 6.81 -15.80 3.25
C TYR A 659 6.48 -14.57 4.13
N TYR A 660 5.40 -14.63 4.91
CA TYR A 660 4.83 -13.46 5.63
C TYR A 660 5.03 -13.48 7.16
N LYS A 661 5.73 -14.48 7.71
CA LYS A 661 5.74 -14.79 9.15
C LYS A 661 6.68 -13.90 10.00
N ILE A 662 6.55 -12.59 9.92
CA ILE A 662 7.25 -11.66 10.83
C ILE A 662 6.57 -11.63 12.22
N SER A 663 7.29 -11.17 13.24
CA SER A 663 6.78 -11.16 14.63
C SER A 663 5.62 -10.17 14.82
N ALA A 664 4.75 -10.44 15.80
CA ALA A 664 3.64 -9.55 16.17
C ALA A 664 4.12 -8.14 16.59
N GLU A 665 5.31 -8.04 17.20
CA GLU A 665 5.93 -6.76 17.54
C GLU A 665 6.39 -5.99 16.30
N ALA A 666 6.97 -6.68 15.31
CA ALA A 666 7.29 -6.04 14.03
C ALA A 666 6.01 -5.54 13.37
N ILE A 667 4.97 -6.37 13.27
CA ILE A 667 3.66 -6.00 12.71
C ILE A 667 3.09 -4.77 13.41
N SER A 668 3.12 -4.70 14.74
CA SER A 668 2.54 -3.58 15.50
C SER A 668 3.29 -2.26 15.26
N LYS A 669 4.60 -2.29 15.04
CA LYS A 669 5.45 -1.12 14.79
C LYS A 669 5.41 -0.59 13.36
N MET A 670 5.22 -1.46 12.35
CA MET A 670 5.22 -1.02 10.94
C MET A 670 4.03 -0.10 10.65
N ASP A 671 4.23 0.90 9.79
CA ASP A 671 3.16 1.84 9.41
C ASP A 671 2.10 1.14 8.56
N TRP A 672 2.54 0.25 7.67
CA TRP A 672 1.76 -0.73 6.92
C TRP A 672 2.69 -1.83 6.40
N ILE A 673 2.11 -2.84 5.75
CA ILE A 673 2.80 -4.01 5.20
C ILE A 673 2.22 -4.26 3.81
N SER A 674 3.07 -4.20 2.80
CA SER A 674 2.66 -4.54 1.45
C SER A 674 2.69 -6.05 1.24
N ILE A 675 1.74 -6.60 0.50
CA ILE A 675 1.66 -8.04 0.21
C ILE A 675 1.78 -8.28 -1.29
N GLN A 676 2.82 -9.00 -1.71
CA GLN A 676 3.04 -9.40 -3.10
C GLN A 676 2.13 -10.55 -3.55
N CYS A 677 0.82 -10.34 -3.53
CA CYS A 677 -0.19 -11.28 -4.03
C CYS A 677 -0.31 -11.24 -5.56
N TYR A 678 0.84 -11.27 -6.25
CA TYR A 678 0.96 -11.23 -7.70
C TYR A 678 2.02 -12.23 -8.21
N GLY A 679 2.32 -12.18 -9.51
CA GLY A 679 3.29 -13.06 -10.16
C GLY A 679 4.71 -13.02 -9.56
N PRO A 680 5.67 -13.79 -10.09
CA PRO A 680 5.66 -14.34 -11.44
C PRO A 680 4.87 -15.64 -11.60
N SER A 681 4.40 -16.27 -10.53
CA SER A 681 3.56 -17.47 -10.65
C SER A 681 2.17 -17.11 -11.21
N PRO A 682 1.72 -17.69 -12.34
CA PRO A 682 0.40 -17.45 -12.93
C PRO A 682 -0.74 -17.84 -11.97
N ASP A 683 -0.48 -18.75 -11.04
CA ASP A 683 -1.46 -19.22 -10.04
C ASP A 683 -2.05 -18.07 -9.18
N ARG A 684 -1.38 -16.92 -9.08
CA ARG A 684 -1.81 -15.76 -8.26
C ARG A 684 -2.67 -14.72 -9.00
N TYR A 685 -2.83 -14.89 -10.30
CA TYR A 685 -3.63 -13.98 -11.12
C TYR A 685 -5.13 -14.13 -10.91
N PRO A 686 -5.71 -15.34 -10.74
CA PRO A 686 -7.12 -15.48 -10.42
C PRO A 686 -7.53 -14.65 -9.19
N VAL A 687 -8.64 -13.92 -9.31
CA VAL A 687 -9.22 -13.09 -8.23
C VAL A 687 -9.41 -13.90 -6.94
N GLU A 688 -9.89 -15.14 -7.05
CA GLU A 688 -10.11 -15.99 -5.88
C GLU A 688 -8.80 -16.36 -5.18
N GLN A 689 -7.71 -16.61 -5.92
CA GLN A 689 -6.41 -16.85 -5.28
C GLN A 689 -5.88 -15.60 -4.58
N TYR A 690 -6.05 -14.41 -5.18
CA TYR A 690 -5.70 -13.14 -4.54
C TYR A 690 -6.41 -12.96 -3.20
N LYS A 691 -7.72 -13.28 -3.12
CA LYS A 691 -8.49 -13.26 -1.86
C LYS A 691 -7.94 -14.27 -0.86
N ILE A 692 -7.68 -15.52 -1.29
CA ILE A 692 -7.14 -16.58 -0.42
C ILE A 692 -5.77 -16.21 0.15
N ASP A 693 -4.88 -15.66 -0.70
CA ASP A 693 -3.54 -15.23 -0.30
C ASP A 693 -3.61 -14.15 0.78
N LEU A 694 -4.47 -13.14 0.60
CA LEU A 694 -4.68 -12.08 1.59
C LEU A 694 -5.29 -12.61 2.90
N GLN A 695 -6.33 -13.44 2.83
CA GLN A 695 -6.93 -14.06 4.01
C GLN A 695 -5.95 -14.97 4.77
N THR A 696 -5.04 -15.62 4.06
CA THR A 696 -3.96 -16.42 4.66
C THR A 696 -3.02 -15.54 5.48
N VAL A 697 -2.60 -14.39 4.93
CA VAL A 697 -1.72 -13.44 5.63
C VAL A 697 -2.42 -12.84 6.85
N ILE A 698 -3.71 -12.55 6.76
CA ILE A 698 -4.51 -12.05 7.88
C ILE A 698 -4.62 -13.11 8.98
N SER A 699 -5.17 -14.27 8.64
CA SER A 699 -5.56 -15.31 9.61
C SER A 699 -4.35 -16.01 10.22
N ASN A 700 -3.34 -16.33 9.41
CA ASN A 700 -2.18 -17.11 9.85
C ASN A 700 -0.98 -16.23 10.17
N GLY A 701 -0.88 -15.05 9.56
CA GLY A 701 0.19 -14.08 9.81
C GLY A 701 -0.12 -13.10 10.93
N GLY A 702 -1.40 -12.94 11.29
CA GLY A 702 -1.82 -11.97 12.30
C GLY A 702 -1.65 -10.52 11.87
N ILE A 703 -1.64 -10.26 10.55
CA ILE A 703 -1.52 -8.90 10.01
C ILE A 703 -2.91 -8.26 9.96
N PRO A 704 -3.16 -7.16 10.68
CA PRO A 704 -4.46 -6.47 10.64
C PRO A 704 -4.75 -5.92 9.25
N ASN A 705 -6.01 -5.98 8.83
CA ASN A 705 -6.43 -5.53 7.51
C ASN A 705 -6.00 -4.09 7.24
N GLU A 706 -6.20 -3.19 8.20
CA GLU A 706 -5.89 -1.77 8.12
C GLU A 706 -4.40 -1.45 7.97
N LYS A 707 -3.54 -2.46 8.09
CA LYS A 707 -2.10 -2.39 7.78
C LYS A 707 -1.73 -2.98 6.43
N ILE A 708 -2.62 -3.65 5.71
CA ILE A 708 -2.28 -4.32 4.45
C ILE A 708 -2.32 -3.34 3.28
N VAL A 709 -1.27 -3.31 2.47
CA VAL A 709 -1.29 -2.73 1.12
C VAL A 709 -1.20 -3.87 0.11
N ALA A 710 -2.30 -4.17 -0.58
CA ALA A 710 -2.40 -5.38 -1.40
C ALA A 710 -1.79 -5.19 -2.81
N GLY A 711 -0.92 -6.11 -3.21
CA GLY A 711 -0.17 -6.04 -4.46
C GLY A 711 -0.97 -6.45 -5.69
N LEU A 712 -0.77 -5.74 -6.81
CA LEU A 712 -1.43 -5.98 -8.10
C LEU A 712 -0.40 -6.15 -9.24
N PRO A 713 -0.57 -7.13 -10.15
CA PRO A 713 0.37 -7.36 -11.26
C PRO A 713 0.09 -6.43 -12.45
N PHE A 714 1.09 -5.66 -12.89
CA PHE A 714 1.11 -5.00 -14.21
C PHE A 714 2.01 -5.75 -15.21
N ILE A 715 2.18 -7.05 -14.99
CA ILE A 715 2.92 -7.98 -15.85
C ILE A 715 2.02 -9.17 -16.17
N GLY A 716 2.38 -9.95 -17.19
CA GLY A 716 1.85 -11.29 -17.43
C GLY A 716 2.92 -12.36 -17.24
N ALA A 717 2.49 -13.60 -17.01
CA ALA A 717 3.35 -14.76 -16.86
C ALA A 717 2.85 -15.94 -17.69
N THR A 718 3.76 -16.77 -18.19
CA THR A 718 3.38 -18.00 -18.90
C THR A 718 2.86 -19.05 -17.93
N SER A 719 1.92 -19.89 -18.37
CA SER A 719 1.32 -20.96 -17.55
C SER A 719 2.36 -21.98 -17.06
N ASP A 720 3.41 -22.21 -17.85
CA ASP A 720 4.55 -23.07 -17.50
C ASP A 720 5.60 -22.39 -16.59
N LYS A 721 5.35 -21.14 -16.17
CA LYS A 721 6.23 -20.34 -15.29
C LYS A 721 7.62 -20.05 -15.88
N SER A 722 7.81 -20.20 -17.19
CA SER A 722 9.09 -20.02 -17.87
C SER A 722 9.44 -18.56 -18.20
N ALA A 723 8.44 -17.66 -18.27
CA ALA A 723 8.66 -16.27 -18.65
C ALA A 723 7.64 -15.30 -18.04
N THR A 724 8.05 -14.04 -17.91
CA THR A 724 7.19 -12.89 -17.61
C THR A 724 7.33 -11.83 -18.69
N GLN A 725 6.30 -10.99 -18.85
CA GLN A 725 6.28 -9.90 -19.83
C GLN A 725 5.51 -8.70 -19.30
N ALA A 726 5.96 -7.48 -19.60
CA ALA A 726 5.24 -6.26 -19.23
C ALA A 726 3.88 -6.16 -19.94
N TYR A 727 2.83 -5.72 -19.23
CA TYR A 727 1.50 -5.49 -19.80
C TYR A 727 1.54 -4.53 -20.99
N SER A 728 2.38 -3.50 -20.92
CA SER A 728 2.61 -2.54 -22.02
C SER A 728 3.03 -3.20 -23.32
N SER A 729 3.71 -4.35 -23.28
CA SER A 729 4.10 -5.09 -24.50
C SER A 729 2.89 -5.71 -25.20
N PHE A 730 1.88 -6.14 -24.44
CA PHE A 730 0.64 -6.67 -25.00
C PHE A 730 -0.20 -5.55 -25.62
N VAL A 731 -0.29 -4.40 -24.94
CA VAL A 731 -0.99 -3.22 -25.45
C VAL A 731 -0.31 -2.69 -26.72
N ASN A 732 1.01 -2.51 -26.71
CA ASN A 732 1.77 -2.02 -27.87
C ASN A 732 1.76 -3.01 -29.05
N GLY A 733 1.54 -4.29 -28.79
CA GLY A 733 1.30 -5.30 -29.81
C GLY A 733 -0.14 -5.29 -30.37
N ASN A 734 -1.01 -4.40 -29.92
CA ASN A 734 -2.45 -4.36 -30.21
C ASN A 734 -3.17 -5.68 -29.88
N LEU A 735 -2.75 -6.35 -28.80
CA LEU A 735 -3.26 -7.66 -28.44
C LEU A 735 -4.37 -7.62 -27.39
N ILE A 736 -4.63 -6.44 -26.81
CA ILE A 736 -5.69 -6.21 -25.82
C ILE A 736 -6.91 -5.63 -26.53
N THR A 737 -8.02 -6.37 -26.52
CA THR A 737 -9.25 -6.01 -27.26
C THR A 737 -10.46 -5.75 -26.35
N SER A 738 -10.37 -6.11 -25.06
CA SER A 738 -11.43 -5.92 -24.07
C SER A 738 -10.84 -5.72 -22.66
N PRO A 739 -11.50 -4.93 -21.78
CA PRO A 739 -11.13 -4.80 -20.36
C PRO A 739 -11.11 -6.13 -19.58
N ASP A 740 -11.93 -7.11 -19.98
CA ASP A 740 -12.06 -8.42 -19.32
C ASP A 740 -10.99 -9.44 -19.78
N GLN A 741 -10.15 -9.06 -20.74
CA GLN A 741 -9.15 -9.94 -21.30
C GLN A 741 -8.02 -10.18 -20.28
N ASN A 742 -7.75 -11.46 -19.99
CA ASN A 742 -6.73 -11.88 -19.02
C ASN A 742 -5.69 -12.83 -19.63
N THR A 743 -5.79 -13.17 -20.92
CA THR A 743 -4.83 -14.02 -21.62
C THR A 743 -4.47 -13.47 -22.99
N VAL A 744 -3.24 -13.74 -23.43
CA VAL A 744 -2.73 -13.30 -24.74
C VAL A 744 -1.62 -14.22 -25.25
N THR A 745 -1.52 -14.39 -26.56
CA THR A 745 -0.34 -15.01 -27.19
C THR A 745 0.64 -13.93 -27.62
N TYR A 746 1.86 -13.97 -27.08
CA TYR A 746 2.94 -13.04 -27.41
C TYR A 746 4.23 -13.82 -27.69
N ASN A 747 4.88 -13.56 -28.82
CA ASN A 747 6.09 -14.26 -29.27
C ASN A 747 5.99 -15.80 -29.21
N GLY A 748 4.84 -16.35 -29.61
CA GLY A 748 4.60 -17.80 -29.66
C GLY A 748 4.34 -18.48 -28.31
N LYS A 749 4.17 -17.71 -27.22
CA LYS A 749 3.78 -18.23 -25.90
C LYS A 749 2.51 -17.58 -25.41
N GLU A 750 1.70 -18.33 -24.67
CA GLU A 750 0.52 -17.81 -23.98
C GLU A 750 0.90 -17.25 -22.61
N TYR A 751 0.45 -16.03 -22.33
CA TYR A 751 0.62 -15.32 -21.06
C TYR A 751 -0.73 -15.11 -20.39
N LEU A 752 -0.79 -15.40 -19.09
CA LEU A 752 -1.87 -15.00 -18.18
C LEU A 752 -1.49 -13.67 -17.54
N PHE A 753 -2.42 -12.73 -17.49
CA PHE A 753 -2.26 -11.41 -16.89
C PHE A 753 -3.58 -10.93 -16.25
N ASP A 754 -3.54 -9.86 -15.47
CA ASP A 754 -4.76 -9.19 -15.02
C ASP A 754 -5.12 -8.05 -15.97
N GLY A 755 -6.24 -8.19 -16.67
CA GLY A 755 -6.87 -7.11 -17.40
C GLY A 755 -7.47 -6.05 -16.47
N GLN A 756 -7.98 -4.98 -17.07
CA GLN A 756 -8.56 -3.85 -16.34
C GLN A 756 -9.66 -4.28 -15.37
N THR A 757 -10.52 -5.23 -15.76
CA THR A 757 -11.60 -5.73 -14.90
C THR A 757 -11.06 -6.45 -13.66
N ASN A 758 -10.02 -7.28 -13.78
CA ASN A 758 -9.42 -7.96 -12.63
C ASN A 758 -8.73 -6.96 -11.69
N ILE A 759 -7.99 -5.99 -12.23
CA ILE A 759 -7.37 -4.92 -11.44
C ILE A 759 -8.44 -4.14 -10.65
N LYS A 760 -9.57 -3.81 -11.29
CA LYS A 760 -10.71 -3.16 -10.66
C LYS A 760 -11.31 -4.00 -9.52
N ILE A 761 -11.58 -5.29 -9.78
CA ILE A 761 -12.14 -6.21 -8.78
C ILE A 761 -11.21 -6.35 -7.57
N LYS A 762 -9.90 -6.54 -7.80
CA LYS A 762 -8.92 -6.71 -6.72
C LYS A 762 -8.70 -5.43 -5.91
N THR A 763 -8.71 -4.28 -6.55
CA THR A 763 -8.62 -2.97 -5.87
C THR A 763 -9.84 -2.73 -4.98
N ARG A 764 -11.04 -2.99 -5.51
CA ARG A 764 -12.29 -2.90 -4.75
C ARG A 764 -12.31 -3.88 -3.58
N TYR A 765 -11.82 -5.09 -3.77
CA TYR A 765 -11.69 -6.06 -2.67
C TYR A 765 -10.81 -5.52 -1.54
N ALA A 766 -9.65 -4.91 -1.85
CA ALA A 766 -8.80 -4.31 -0.82
C ALA A 766 -9.54 -3.21 -0.03
N ARG A 767 -10.30 -2.33 -0.73
CA ARG A 767 -11.17 -1.33 -0.08
C ARG A 767 -12.20 -1.98 0.84
N GLN A 768 -12.93 -2.97 0.33
CA GLN A 768 -13.99 -3.67 1.06
C GLN A 768 -13.49 -4.40 2.31
N GLN A 769 -12.23 -4.83 2.31
CA GLN A 769 -11.60 -5.47 3.47
C GLN A 769 -10.99 -4.48 4.46
N ASN A 770 -11.22 -3.16 4.29
CA ASN A 770 -10.58 -2.10 5.09
C ASN A 770 -9.04 -2.17 5.04
N MET A 771 -8.49 -2.49 3.88
CA MET A 771 -7.04 -2.50 3.70
C MET A 771 -6.49 -1.07 3.59
N ARG A 772 -5.23 -0.89 3.98
CA ARG A 772 -4.53 0.39 3.91
C ARG A 772 -4.44 0.93 2.48
N GLY A 773 -4.38 0.05 1.49
CA GLY A 773 -4.29 0.45 0.08
C GLY A 773 -3.99 -0.69 -0.87
N VAL A 774 -3.56 -0.31 -2.07
CA VAL A 774 -3.01 -1.20 -3.09
C VAL A 774 -1.67 -0.70 -3.61
N MET A 775 -0.85 -1.63 -4.05
CA MET A 775 0.47 -1.37 -4.64
C MET A 775 0.60 -2.11 -5.97
N SER A 776 1.16 -1.50 -7.00
CA SER A 776 1.41 -2.17 -8.29
C SER A 776 2.88 -2.50 -8.54
N TRP A 777 3.11 -3.66 -9.13
CA TRP A 777 4.38 -4.03 -9.76
C TRP A 777 4.25 -4.00 -11.29
N ASP A 778 4.76 -2.99 -12.00
CA ASP A 778 5.25 -1.68 -11.56
C ASP A 778 4.94 -0.58 -12.60
N LEU A 779 5.32 0.69 -12.36
CA LEU A 779 4.98 1.78 -13.29
C LEU A 779 5.60 1.62 -14.68
N ALA A 780 6.73 0.93 -14.81
CA ALA A 780 7.38 0.70 -16.10
C ALA A 780 6.75 -0.43 -16.91
N THR A 781 5.84 -1.21 -16.31
CA THR A 781 5.24 -2.37 -16.98
C THR A 781 3.82 -2.09 -17.49
N ASP A 782 3.23 -0.96 -17.12
CA ASP A 782 1.96 -0.46 -17.66
C ASP A 782 2.18 0.50 -18.84
N VAL A 783 1.10 0.82 -19.55
CA VAL A 783 1.07 1.97 -20.48
C VAL A 783 0.89 3.28 -19.71
N PRO A 784 1.22 4.46 -20.31
CA PRO A 784 1.04 5.75 -19.63
C PRO A 784 -0.39 5.93 -19.11
N PHE A 785 -0.55 6.60 -17.96
CA PHE A 785 -1.86 6.83 -17.31
C PHE A 785 -2.91 7.47 -18.23
N THR A 786 -2.47 8.25 -19.22
CA THR A 786 -3.34 8.90 -20.21
C THR A 786 -3.95 7.92 -21.23
N ASN A 787 -3.39 6.71 -21.37
CA ASN A 787 -3.91 5.66 -22.23
C ASN A 787 -5.17 5.04 -21.61
N SER A 788 -6.20 4.81 -22.43
CA SER A 788 -7.47 4.21 -21.98
C SER A 788 -7.33 2.78 -21.47
N LEU A 789 -6.26 2.07 -21.84
CA LEU A 789 -5.95 0.71 -21.40
C LEU A 789 -5.05 0.66 -20.16
N SER A 790 -4.68 1.80 -19.56
CA SER A 790 -3.83 1.79 -18.36
C SER A 790 -4.49 1.04 -17.21
N LEU A 791 -3.73 0.12 -16.61
CA LEU A 791 -4.13 -0.60 -15.40
C LEU A 791 -4.07 0.33 -14.18
N LEU A 792 -3.07 1.21 -14.11
CA LEU A 792 -2.96 2.22 -13.04
C LEU A 792 -4.16 3.16 -13.03
N LYS A 793 -4.66 3.56 -14.21
CA LYS A 793 -5.85 4.40 -14.32
C LYS A 793 -7.06 3.72 -13.66
N VAL A 794 -7.31 2.47 -14.00
CA VAL A 794 -8.44 1.70 -13.45
C VAL A 794 -8.26 1.41 -11.95
N MET A 795 -7.03 1.11 -11.53
CA MET A 795 -6.67 0.99 -10.11
C MET A 795 -6.95 2.28 -9.35
N LYS A 796 -6.57 3.44 -9.90
CA LYS A 796 -6.81 4.75 -9.26
C LYS A 796 -8.29 5.11 -9.20
N GLU A 797 -9.03 4.87 -10.27
CA GLU A 797 -10.48 5.07 -10.32
C GLU A 797 -11.18 4.17 -9.28
N ALA A 798 -10.85 2.89 -9.24
CA ALA A 798 -11.41 1.94 -8.27
C ALA A 798 -11.01 2.22 -6.82
N ALA A 799 -9.89 2.89 -6.59
CA ALA A 799 -9.45 3.33 -5.26
C ALA A 799 -10.15 4.61 -4.77
N ALA A 800 -10.73 5.39 -5.70
CA ALA A 800 -11.49 6.60 -5.41
C ALA A 800 -13.00 6.35 -5.30
N GLU A 801 -13.46 5.17 -5.72
CA GLU A 801 -14.76 4.60 -5.37
C GLU A 801 -14.79 4.18 -3.89
#